data_AF-A0A2S5X9Z2-F1
#
_entry.id   AF-A0A2S5X9Z2-F1
#
_cell.length_a   1.000
_cell.length_b   1.000
_cell.length_c   1.000
_cell.angle_alpha   90.00
_cell.angle_beta   90.00
_cell.angle_gamma   90.00
#
_symmetry.space_group_name_H-M   'P 1'
#
loop_
_entity.id
_entity.type
_entity.pdbx_description
1 polymer ?
#
loop_
_entity_poly.entity_id
_entity_poly.type
_entity_poly.pdbx_seq_one_letter_code
_entity_poly.pdbx_strand_id
1 'polypeptide(L)'
;MRKQLSLLLAAAVCAAALTATVPFSAQAAEFGRPGQDVMSPSSYVAKGSYATTDPQDAPVSALSEQTAQFVNTLPDRYLSDQWKGRLKTSTNTENFTIPIYTVDSSLADSNWVGVKMLATAPYKDIHPVLEGKATASATGGTYGFEIAPIAETDANYGRVALPDYAVPGGPNPGGDLSMTVVDTATGIVRGYYQAKKQTDGSWVMGGGYLTTLDNPEDVNWFDENYWLQAERGTSSVGGVMNEFLMAGAEEIAAGSIDHVTSWTFPSTKSGEAMWPAYQSDGKLTEAEAPKMGQRFWLPDDEETNAQIAALGLSEFEKVVVKNLQEYGGIITDQNYWTMALNLQHPVTSTSQGKLNPYKIGGVVHRAYGDVSLINKVPWNLTKWGEISASTNLDQQVPSEPQPTTTPAPTPTATPTTTATPTPTTTPPPAHVPTGPMPTGTATRHNGTNVFITSVSASKTFNTVGKPLIIADGESSVDSLVAAPAAAKLGASVLHTRQNLLPQNVATEIKRLQPPVIYAIGNLTDSVKAQLAALTPSVQSVGGASSTATSAAVAQKFFPSAMGAFVANANSYSEVANAAARSALTQSPVLLTEADTLGQPVIDYITKAPIGTIKVAGTSTSVSDDVFSVLQSSRAHTYRVNASQDFALNSELLLEYSQRKPTIAGFTIANPTSPGDVAVALAVSARSGYPVVFTTTTCIPAAQSVLMGKYPNVKLVTIGETGTVQPQIHTKRCAT
;
A
#
# COMPACT_ATOMS: atom_id res chain seq x y z
N MET A 1 -11.81 39.04 44.21
CA MET A 1 -10.59 39.21 43.40
C MET A 1 -9.73 37.95 43.22
N ARG A 2 -9.70 36.97 44.14
CA ARG A 2 -8.93 35.70 43.90
C ARG A 2 -9.63 34.62 43.06
N LYS A 3 -10.95 34.70 42.82
CA LYS A 3 -11.70 33.76 41.96
C LYS A 3 -11.83 34.18 40.48
N GLN A 4 -11.55 35.45 40.15
CA GLN A 4 -11.58 35.93 38.76
C GLN A 4 -10.22 35.85 38.06
N LEU A 5 -9.11 35.76 38.81
CA LEU A 5 -7.77 35.57 38.23
C LEU A 5 -7.51 34.12 37.80
N SER A 6 -8.22 33.14 38.40
CA SER A 6 -8.10 31.71 38.07
C SER A 6 -8.82 31.32 36.77
N LEU A 7 -9.87 32.04 36.40
CA LEU A 7 -10.60 31.79 35.14
C LEU A 7 -9.88 32.38 33.92
N LEU A 8 -9.17 33.50 34.08
CA LEU A 8 -8.41 34.13 33.00
C LEU A 8 -7.10 33.39 32.67
N LEU A 9 -6.49 32.69 33.65
CA LEU A 9 -5.32 31.84 33.41
C LEU A 9 -5.68 30.47 32.80
N ALA A 10 -6.88 29.94 33.09
CA ALA A 10 -7.39 28.72 32.47
C ALA A 10 -7.84 28.95 31.02
N ALA A 11 -8.37 30.14 30.69
CA ALA A 11 -8.75 30.50 29.33
C ALA A 11 -7.54 30.74 28.40
N ALA A 12 -6.40 31.21 28.94
CA ALA A 12 -5.18 31.41 28.17
C ALA A 12 -4.39 30.10 27.90
N VAL A 13 -4.57 29.07 28.72
CA VAL A 13 -3.93 27.75 28.54
C VAL A 13 -4.80 26.80 27.69
N CYS A 14 -6.12 26.95 27.68
CA CYS A 14 -7.01 26.18 26.80
C CYS A 14 -7.10 26.70 25.34
N ALA A 15 -6.63 27.91 25.05
CA ALA A 15 -6.63 28.47 23.70
C ALA A 15 -5.39 28.09 22.85
N ALA A 16 -4.44 27.34 23.42
CA ALA A 16 -3.22 26.91 22.73
C ALA A 16 -3.17 25.40 22.39
N ALA A 17 -4.25 24.65 22.63
CA ALA A 17 -4.24 23.18 22.49
C ALA A 17 -5.33 22.57 21.59
N LEU A 18 -6.22 23.34 20.96
CA LEU A 18 -7.18 22.78 20.01
C LEU A 18 -7.36 23.68 18.78
N THR A 19 -6.91 23.14 17.65
CA THR A 19 -7.11 23.52 16.23
C THR A 19 -5.81 23.76 15.47
N ALA A 20 -5.03 22.68 15.34
CA ALA A 20 -4.22 22.45 14.16
C ALA A 20 -4.70 21.15 13.51
N THR A 21 -5.86 21.19 12.84
CA THR A 21 -6.17 20.22 11.80
C THR A 21 -5.23 20.52 10.65
N VAL A 22 -4.05 19.92 10.69
CA VAL A 22 -3.14 19.90 9.55
C VAL A 22 -3.84 19.03 8.48
N PRO A 23 -4.07 19.54 7.27
CA PRO A 23 -4.56 18.69 6.19
C PRO A 23 -3.58 17.53 6.01
N PHE A 24 -4.10 16.32 5.82
CA PHE A 24 -3.34 15.12 5.46
C PHE A 24 -2.69 15.32 4.08
N SER A 25 -1.60 16.08 4.04
CA SER A 25 -0.77 16.32 2.87
C SER A 25 0.66 16.64 3.32
N ALA A 26 1.29 15.70 4.03
CA ALA A 26 2.74 15.63 4.28
C ALA A 26 3.08 14.38 5.11
N GLN A 27 2.87 13.17 4.58
CA GLN A 27 3.29 11.94 5.29
C GLN A 27 4.63 11.36 4.79
N ALA A 28 5.31 12.04 3.84
CA ALA A 28 6.61 11.62 3.31
C ALA A 28 7.81 12.32 4.01
N ALA A 29 7.59 13.22 4.97
CA ALA A 29 8.63 14.15 5.42
C ALA A 29 9.49 13.70 6.61
N GLU A 30 9.27 12.52 7.20
CA GLU A 30 9.91 12.17 8.49
C GLU A 30 10.47 10.75 8.61
N PHE A 31 10.82 10.06 7.52
CA PHE A 31 11.68 8.89 7.65
C PHE A 31 13.14 9.20 7.37
N GLY A 32 14.04 8.49 8.04
CA GLY A 32 15.48 8.60 7.83
C GLY A 32 16.25 9.26 8.97
N ARG A 33 15.60 9.51 10.12
CA ARG A 33 16.30 10.05 11.30
C ARG A 33 16.87 8.92 12.16
N PRO A 34 18.14 9.01 12.58
CA PRO A 34 18.68 8.10 13.60
C PRO A 34 17.79 8.02 14.83
N GLY A 35 17.49 6.81 15.31
CA GLY A 35 16.64 6.57 16.47
C GLY A 35 15.13 6.66 16.24
N GLN A 36 14.66 6.77 14.99
CA GLN A 36 13.24 6.73 14.65
C GLN A 36 12.58 5.38 14.98
N ASP A 37 11.32 5.44 15.43
CA ASP A 37 10.47 4.27 15.60
C ASP A 37 9.80 3.84 14.30
N VAL A 38 10.36 2.79 13.70
CA VAL A 38 9.91 2.18 12.44
C VAL A 38 8.69 1.26 12.61
N MET A 39 8.18 1.13 13.83
CA MET A 39 6.96 0.38 14.17
C MET A 39 5.81 1.32 14.60
N SER A 40 6.01 2.63 14.54
CA SER A 40 4.94 3.58 14.87
C SER A 40 3.86 3.58 13.78
N PRO A 41 2.58 3.87 14.10
CA PRO A 41 1.50 3.92 13.09
C PRO A 41 1.80 4.85 11.90
N SER A 42 2.56 5.94 12.14
CA SER A 42 2.94 6.91 11.11
C SER A 42 4.16 6.50 10.29
N SER A 43 4.95 5.52 10.75
CA SER A 43 6.22 5.12 10.13
C SER A 43 6.37 3.59 10.02
N TYR A 44 5.26 2.83 10.10
CA TYR A 44 5.30 1.37 10.15
C TYR A 44 5.93 0.80 8.89
N VAL A 45 7.09 0.17 9.04
CA VAL A 45 8.02 -0.22 7.97
C VAL A 45 7.69 -1.53 7.25
N ALA A 46 6.59 -2.20 7.60
CA ALA A 46 6.03 -3.28 6.78
C ALA A 46 4.59 -3.05 6.28
N LYS A 47 4.04 -1.83 6.34
CA LYS A 47 2.78 -1.44 5.71
C LYS A 47 2.74 -1.73 4.20
N GLY A 48 1.64 -2.31 3.70
CA GLY A 48 1.47 -2.61 2.27
C GLY A 48 2.24 -3.85 1.80
N SER A 49 2.66 -4.70 2.73
CA SER A 49 3.41 -5.94 2.46
C SER A 49 2.61 -7.18 2.85
N TYR A 50 3.23 -8.37 2.87
CA TYR A 50 2.66 -9.56 3.50
C TYR A 50 2.19 -9.29 4.94
N ALA A 51 2.84 -8.37 5.65
CA ALA A 51 2.46 -8.01 7.00
C ALA A 51 1.06 -7.38 7.07
N THR A 52 0.53 -6.80 6.00
CA THR A 52 -0.81 -6.18 5.98
C THR A 52 -1.75 -6.89 5.03
N THR A 53 -1.69 -8.22 4.99
CA THR A 53 -2.66 -9.05 4.27
C THR A 53 -3.76 -9.51 5.21
N ASP A 54 -4.99 -9.57 4.70
CA ASP A 54 -6.12 -10.17 5.40
C ASP A 54 -6.02 -11.71 5.32
N PRO A 55 -6.08 -12.42 6.46
CA PRO A 55 -5.99 -13.87 6.49
C PRO A 55 -7.33 -14.59 6.28
N GLN A 56 -8.47 -13.91 6.27
CA GLN A 56 -9.81 -14.54 6.32
C GLN A 56 -10.10 -15.43 5.09
N ASP A 57 -9.61 -15.05 3.92
CA ASP A 57 -9.74 -15.83 2.68
C ASP A 57 -8.55 -16.78 2.41
N ALA A 58 -7.60 -16.88 3.34
CA ALA A 58 -6.45 -17.76 3.18
C ALA A 58 -6.88 -19.24 3.21
N PRO A 59 -6.22 -20.12 2.43
CA PRO A 59 -6.50 -21.55 2.49
C PRO A 59 -6.35 -22.08 3.91
N VAL A 60 -7.43 -22.67 4.44
CA VAL A 60 -7.46 -23.26 5.77
C VAL A 60 -6.98 -24.70 5.69
N SER A 61 -6.08 -25.08 6.60
CA SER A 61 -5.59 -26.44 6.67
C SER A 61 -6.70 -27.43 7.00
N ALA A 62 -6.65 -28.60 6.37
CA ALA A 62 -7.55 -29.71 6.73
C ALA A 62 -7.40 -30.13 8.20
N LEU A 63 -6.25 -29.82 8.83
CA LEU A 63 -5.99 -30.08 10.24
C LEU A 63 -6.29 -28.90 11.17
N SER A 64 -6.91 -27.83 10.68
CA SER A 64 -7.07 -26.57 11.42
C SER A 64 -7.80 -26.74 12.75
N GLU A 65 -8.86 -27.54 12.79
CA GLU A 65 -9.63 -27.74 14.02
C GLU A 65 -8.83 -28.55 15.05
N GLN A 66 -8.15 -29.62 14.63
CA GLN A 66 -7.30 -30.39 15.55
C GLN A 66 -6.12 -29.54 16.05
N THR A 67 -5.54 -28.72 15.18
CA THR A 67 -4.44 -27.80 15.54
C THR A 67 -4.91 -26.79 16.59
N ALA A 68 -6.08 -26.18 16.42
CA ALA A 68 -6.66 -25.25 17.40
C ALA A 68 -6.89 -25.89 18.77
N GLN A 69 -7.44 -27.12 18.80
CA GLN A 69 -7.63 -27.88 20.03
C GLN A 69 -6.29 -28.25 20.70
N PHE A 70 -5.32 -28.68 19.90
CA PHE A 70 -3.97 -29.04 20.36
C PHE A 70 -3.26 -27.85 20.99
N VAL A 71 -3.20 -26.72 20.26
CA VAL A 71 -2.57 -25.46 20.72
C VAL A 71 -3.17 -24.96 22.02
N ASN A 72 -4.48 -25.04 22.19
CA ASN A 72 -5.17 -24.59 23.41
C ASN A 72 -4.72 -25.33 24.69
N THR A 73 -4.08 -26.50 24.56
CA THR A 73 -3.56 -27.31 25.67
C THR A 73 -2.03 -27.45 25.67
N LEU A 74 -1.36 -26.98 24.62
CA LEU A 74 0.07 -27.16 24.41
C LEU A 74 0.95 -26.65 25.57
N PRO A 75 0.68 -25.47 26.20
CA PRO A 75 1.49 -24.97 27.31
C PRO A 75 1.59 -25.94 28.50
N ASP A 76 0.56 -26.75 28.76
CA ASP A 76 0.53 -27.66 29.91
C ASP A 76 1.61 -28.74 29.86
N ARG A 77 2.20 -28.99 28.68
CA ARG A 77 3.34 -29.91 28.52
C ARG A 77 4.66 -29.34 29.06
N TYR A 78 4.77 -28.01 29.12
CA TYR A 78 6.00 -27.29 29.46
C TYR A 78 5.90 -26.57 30.79
N LEU A 79 4.68 -26.23 31.22
CA LEU A 79 4.42 -25.57 32.48
C LEU A 79 4.53 -26.53 33.67
N SER A 80 4.93 -25.99 34.83
CA SER A 80 4.86 -26.72 36.10
C SER A 80 3.41 -26.85 36.57
N ASP A 81 3.14 -27.79 37.48
CA ASP A 81 1.79 -28.09 37.99
C ASP A 81 1.06 -26.87 38.59
N GLN A 82 1.81 -25.87 39.07
CA GLN A 82 1.24 -24.61 39.55
C GLN A 82 0.53 -23.81 38.45
N TRP A 83 1.00 -23.91 37.21
CA TRP A 83 0.57 -23.09 36.07
C TRP A 83 -0.27 -23.86 35.05
N LYS A 84 -0.18 -25.19 35.04
CA LYS A 84 -1.00 -26.06 34.17
C LYS A 84 -2.49 -25.74 34.29
N GLY A 85 -3.16 -25.59 33.15
CA GLY A 85 -4.57 -25.23 33.03
C GLY A 85 -4.92 -23.79 33.42
N ARG A 86 -3.94 -22.99 33.89
CA ARG A 86 -4.14 -21.61 34.37
C ARG A 86 -3.45 -20.57 33.51
N LEU A 87 -2.31 -20.91 32.93
CA LEU A 87 -1.53 -20.05 32.06
C LEU A 87 -1.49 -20.65 30.67
N LYS A 88 -1.93 -19.88 29.67
CA LYS A 88 -1.99 -20.30 28.27
C LYS A 88 -1.25 -19.34 27.36
N THR A 89 -1.47 -18.04 27.59
CA THR A 89 -1.01 -16.99 26.68
C THR A 89 -0.41 -15.83 27.45
N SER A 90 0.75 -15.38 27.02
CA SER A 90 1.44 -14.22 27.58
C SER A 90 1.88 -13.25 26.49
N THR A 91 2.48 -12.13 26.91
CA THR A 91 3.29 -11.32 26.01
C THR A 91 4.76 -11.52 26.32
N ASN A 92 5.60 -11.15 25.36
CA ASN A 92 7.04 -11.11 25.53
C ASN A 92 7.56 -9.72 25.18
N THR A 93 8.26 -9.10 26.12
CA THR A 93 8.82 -7.74 25.99
C THR A 93 10.34 -7.72 25.99
N GLU A 94 10.99 -8.86 26.25
CA GLU A 94 12.43 -8.91 26.58
C GLU A 94 13.18 -10.08 25.91
N ASN A 95 12.69 -11.33 26.01
CA ASN A 95 13.52 -12.51 25.69
C ASN A 95 13.56 -12.87 24.19
N PHE A 96 12.42 -12.80 23.52
CA PHE A 96 12.28 -13.06 22.07
C PHE A 96 11.92 -11.80 21.28
N THR A 97 12.16 -10.62 21.88
CA THR A 97 11.95 -9.33 21.22
C THR A 97 13.27 -8.88 20.60
N ILE A 98 13.22 -8.42 19.35
CA ILE A 98 14.41 -8.04 18.58
C ILE A 98 14.45 -6.51 18.55
N PRO A 99 15.42 -5.88 19.22
CA PRO A 99 15.59 -4.43 19.14
C PRO A 99 15.97 -4.00 17.73
N ILE A 100 15.34 -2.92 17.26
CA ILE A 100 15.62 -2.30 15.98
C ILE A 100 16.35 -0.97 16.22
N TYR A 101 17.47 -0.79 15.52
CA TYR A 101 18.31 0.40 15.57
C TYR A 101 18.33 1.08 14.21
N THR A 102 17.66 2.23 14.12
CA THR A 102 17.73 3.11 12.95
C THR A 102 18.98 3.99 13.06
N VAL A 103 19.87 3.90 12.09
CA VAL A 103 21.15 4.64 12.02
C VAL A 103 21.28 5.32 10.67
N ASP A 104 22.11 6.35 10.60
CA ASP A 104 22.51 6.98 9.34
C ASP A 104 24.03 6.86 9.24
N SER A 105 24.52 6.06 8.29
CA SER A 105 25.97 5.86 8.12
C SER A 105 26.67 6.96 7.33
N SER A 106 25.92 7.92 6.76
CA SER A 106 26.48 9.06 6.02
C SER A 106 26.95 10.20 6.93
N LEU A 107 26.46 10.25 8.18
CA LEU A 107 26.84 11.30 9.12
C LEU A 107 28.32 11.19 9.51
N ALA A 108 28.98 12.35 9.62
CA ALA A 108 30.40 12.41 9.94
C ALA A 108 30.71 11.91 11.38
N ASP A 109 29.72 11.95 12.27
CA ASP A 109 29.78 11.53 13.66
C ASP A 109 29.12 10.17 13.92
N SER A 110 28.79 9.40 12.87
CA SER A 110 28.27 8.05 13.03
C SER A 110 29.25 7.16 13.81
N ASN A 111 28.74 6.47 14.83
CA ASN A 111 29.54 5.59 15.66
C ASN A 111 29.81 4.26 14.93
N TRP A 112 30.95 4.18 14.25
CA TRP A 112 31.40 2.99 13.54
C TRP A 112 32.08 2.00 14.48
N VAL A 113 31.50 0.82 14.62
CA VAL A 113 32.08 -0.27 15.43
C VAL A 113 32.59 -1.40 14.54
N GLY A 114 33.68 -2.05 14.96
CA GLY A 114 34.18 -3.27 14.32
C GLY A 114 33.29 -4.46 14.68
N VAL A 115 32.92 -5.27 13.69
CA VAL A 115 32.10 -6.47 13.85
C VAL A 115 32.88 -7.69 13.36
N LYS A 116 32.95 -8.72 14.20
CA LYS A 116 33.56 -10.03 13.92
C LYS A 116 32.50 -11.11 13.90
N MET A 117 32.51 -11.97 12.89
CA MET A 117 31.61 -13.13 12.84
C MET A 117 32.21 -14.33 13.58
N LEU A 118 31.39 -15.13 14.27
CA LEU A 118 31.82 -16.39 14.88
C LEU A 118 32.17 -17.42 13.80
N ALA A 119 33.32 -18.09 13.95
CA ALA A 119 33.80 -19.12 13.02
C ALA A 119 32.90 -20.37 12.95
N THR A 120 32.02 -20.56 13.93
CA THR A 120 31.08 -21.68 14.05
C THR A 120 29.68 -21.35 13.52
N ALA A 121 29.51 -20.29 12.73
CA ALA A 121 28.22 -19.94 12.13
C ALA A 121 27.66 -21.17 11.39
N PRO A 122 26.53 -21.76 11.83
CA PRO A 122 26.01 -23.03 11.30
C PRO A 122 25.53 -22.92 9.84
N TYR A 123 25.39 -21.71 9.31
CA TYR A 123 24.97 -21.46 7.93
C TYR A 123 26.14 -20.81 7.17
N LYS A 124 26.76 -21.59 6.28
CA LYS A 124 27.90 -21.16 5.45
C LYS A 124 27.53 -20.06 4.43
N ASP A 125 26.24 -19.85 4.20
CA ASP A 125 25.70 -18.87 3.26
C ASP A 125 25.52 -17.47 3.87
N ILE A 126 25.84 -17.32 5.16
CA ILE A 126 25.85 -16.02 5.86
C ILE A 126 27.22 -15.37 5.65
N HIS A 127 27.38 -14.67 4.52
CA HIS A 127 28.57 -13.90 4.24
C HIS A 127 28.42 -12.43 4.68
N PRO A 128 29.46 -11.83 5.29
CA PRO A 128 29.41 -10.46 5.76
C PRO A 128 29.56 -9.49 4.57
N VAL A 129 28.56 -8.65 4.28
CA VAL A 129 28.81 -7.49 3.39
C VAL A 129 29.45 -6.39 4.22
N LEU A 130 30.78 -6.39 4.17
CA LEU A 130 31.67 -5.35 4.61
C LEU A 130 32.12 -4.64 3.33
N GLU A 131 31.66 -3.41 3.12
CA GLU A 131 31.95 -2.54 1.94
C GLU A 131 31.83 -3.22 0.56
N GLY A 132 30.70 -3.05 -0.15
CA GLY A 132 30.59 -3.42 -1.56
C GLY A 132 29.27 -3.01 -2.23
N LYS A 133 29.35 -2.36 -3.39
CA LYS A 133 28.19 -2.08 -4.26
C LYS A 133 27.63 -3.39 -4.81
N ALA A 134 26.31 -3.56 -4.77
CA ALA A 134 25.63 -4.68 -5.42
C ALA A 134 25.88 -4.67 -6.93
N THR A 135 26.31 -5.80 -7.51
CA THR A 135 26.35 -6.02 -8.96
C THR A 135 25.46 -7.20 -9.34
N ALA A 136 24.62 -7.01 -10.36
CA ALA A 136 23.69 -8.02 -10.87
C ALA A 136 24.41 -9.24 -11.46
N SER A 137 23.90 -10.45 -11.17
CA SER A 137 24.35 -11.70 -11.80
C SER A 137 23.85 -11.83 -13.24
N ALA A 138 24.73 -12.26 -14.15
CA ALA A 138 24.52 -12.29 -15.59
C ALA A 138 23.71 -13.50 -16.11
N THR A 139 23.26 -14.44 -15.27
CA THR A 139 22.67 -15.72 -15.74
C THR A 139 21.32 -16.09 -15.14
N GLY A 140 20.47 -15.10 -14.84
CA GLY A 140 19.01 -15.26 -14.81
C GLY A 140 18.49 -16.55 -14.16
N GLY A 141 18.76 -16.73 -12.87
CA GLY A 141 18.31 -17.89 -12.10
C GLY A 141 19.20 -18.04 -10.88
N THR A 142 18.63 -17.85 -9.68
CA THR A 142 19.35 -17.71 -8.40
C THR A 142 20.13 -16.39 -8.30
N TYR A 143 19.76 -15.50 -7.37
CA TYR A 143 20.76 -14.61 -6.77
C TYR A 143 21.67 -15.49 -5.91
N GLY A 144 22.62 -16.19 -6.56
CA GLY A 144 23.88 -16.44 -5.88
C GLY A 144 24.56 -15.08 -5.80
N PHE A 145 24.69 -14.54 -4.60
CA PHE A 145 25.61 -13.43 -4.38
C PHE A 145 27.00 -14.00 -4.63
N GLU A 146 27.57 -13.76 -5.81
CA GLU A 146 28.99 -14.03 -6.04
C GLU A 146 29.76 -12.93 -5.31
N ILE A 147 30.02 -13.18 -4.03
CA ILE A 147 30.94 -12.38 -3.22
C ILE A 147 32.32 -12.83 -3.65
N ALA A 148 33.12 -11.92 -4.22
CA ALA A 148 34.53 -12.19 -4.44
C ALA A 148 35.14 -12.58 -3.07
N PRO A 149 35.78 -13.76 -2.92
CA PRO A 149 36.41 -14.13 -1.67
C PRO A 149 37.47 -13.08 -1.35
N ILE A 150 37.28 -12.33 -0.26
CA ILE A 150 38.39 -11.56 0.31
C ILE A 150 39.39 -12.58 0.82
N ALA A 151 40.64 -12.37 0.39
CA ALA A 151 41.79 -13.22 0.60
C ALA A 151 41.88 -13.75 2.04
N GLU A 152 42.24 -15.03 2.14
CA GLU A 152 42.44 -15.83 3.37
C GLU A 152 43.57 -15.33 4.28
N THR A 153 43.92 -14.04 4.24
CA THR A 153 44.98 -13.44 5.06
C THR A 153 44.38 -12.33 5.93
N ASP A 154 44.34 -12.59 7.24
CA ASP A 154 43.96 -11.70 8.35
C ASP A 154 42.51 -11.14 8.36
N ALA A 155 41.66 -11.65 7.46
CA ALA A 155 40.31 -11.17 7.14
C ALA A 155 39.17 -11.83 7.96
N ASN A 156 38.49 -11.08 8.83
CA ASN A 156 37.12 -11.37 9.34
C ASN A 156 36.50 -10.19 10.14
N TYR A 157 36.84 -8.94 9.78
CA TYR A 157 36.31 -7.74 10.43
C TYR A 157 35.75 -6.77 9.40
N GLY A 158 34.60 -6.17 9.69
CA GLY A 158 34.23 -4.92 9.04
C GLY A 158 33.35 -4.05 9.92
N ARG A 159 32.79 -2.97 9.37
CA ARG A 159 32.28 -1.86 10.18
C ARG A 159 30.78 -1.68 9.99
N VAL A 160 30.08 -1.39 11.09
CA VAL A 160 28.64 -1.09 11.12
C VAL A 160 28.41 0.14 11.97
N ALA A 161 27.58 1.07 11.50
CA ALA A 161 27.11 2.18 12.32
C ALA A 161 26.16 1.63 13.39
N LEU A 162 26.48 1.83 14.66
CA LEU A 162 25.70 1.31 15.79
C LEU A 162 25.65 2.36 16.91
N PRO A 163 24.48 2.68 17.48
CA PRO A 163 24.40 3.62 18.59
C PRO A 163 25.14 3.10 19.83
N ASP A 164 25.72 3.99 20.65
CA ASP A 164 26.45 3.60 21.86
C ASP A 164 25.61 2.82 22.87
N TYR A 165 24.29 3.07 22.86
CA TYR A 165 23.28 2.42 23.69
C TYR A 165 22.77 1.09 23.13
N ALA A 166 23.32 0.59 22.00
CA ALA A 166 22.89 -0.66 21.41
C ALA A 166 23.10 -1.84 22.37
N VAL A 167 22.04 -2.61 22.56
CA VAL A 167 21.97 -3.80 23.43
C VAL A 167 21.15 -4.88 22.72
N PRO A 168 21.64 -6.12 22.61
CA PRO A 168 20.84 -7.18 22.01
C PRO A 168 19.61 -7.51 22.86
N GLY A 169 18.54 -7.95 22.22
CA GLY A 169 17.38 -8.54 22.90
C GLY A 169 17.69 -9.93 23.43
N GLY A 170 17.02 -10.35 24.50
CA GLY A 170 17.22 -11.68 25.08
C GLY A 170 18.55 -11.86 25.82
N PRO A 171 18.69 -11.35 27.06
CA PRO A 171 19.87 -11.61 27.86
C PRO A 171 20.05 -13.12 28.11
N ASN A 172 21.30 -13.56 28.17
CA ASN A 172 21.63 -14.94 28.53
C ASN A 172 21.42 -15.12 30.05
N PRO A 173 20.70 -16.15 30.54
CA PRO A 173 20.20 -17.31 29.78
C PRO A 173 18.77 -17.14 29.26
N GLY A 174 18.56 -17.33 27.95
CA GLY A 174 17.22 -17.54 27.41
C GLY A 174 16.97 -17.09 25.97
N GLY A 175 17.66 -16.05 25.48
CA GLY A 175 17.48 -15.52 24.12
C GLY A 175 18.74 -15.59 23.25
N ASP A 176 18.54 -15.41 21.95
CA ASP A 176 19.60 -15.51 20.94
C ASP A 176 20.53 -14.30 20.89
N LEU A 177 20.38 -13.30 21.76
CA LEU A 177 21.11 -12.03 21.69
C LEU A 177 20.94 -11.37 20.30
N SER A 178 19.70 -11.25 19.86
CA SER A 178 19.36 -10.77 18.52
C SER A 178 19.23 -9.25 18.47
N MET A 179 19.53 -8.63 17.33
CA MET A 179 19.28 -7.21 17.07
C MET A 179 19.20 -6.93 15.58
N THR A 180 18.51 -5.85 15.21
CA THR A 180 18.42 -5.40 13.82
C THR A 180 18.95 -3.97 13.70
N VAL A 181 19.75 -3.71 12.66
CA VAL A 181 20.23 -2.38 12.29
C VAL A 181 19.65 -2.00 10.94
N VAL A 182 18.94 -0.89 10.89
CA VAL A 182 18.40 -0.28 9.68
C VAL A 182 19.23 0.96 9.38
N ASP A 183 20.03 0.92 8.33
CA ASP A 183 20.85 2.05 7.90
C ASP A 183 20.09 2.90 6.87
N THR A 184 19.62 4.06 7.29
CA THR A 184 18.81 4.99 6.49
C THR A 184 19.62 5.83 5.53
N ALA A 185 20.95 5.69 5.47
CA ALA A 185 21.73 6.29 4.37
C ALA A 185 21.85 5.35 3.18
N THR A 186 21.95 4.06 3.45
CA THR A 186 22.21 3.03 2.44
C THR A 186 20.99 2.17 2.12
N GLY A 187 19.97 2.25 2.96
CA GLY A 187 18.83 1.36 2.98
C GLY A 187 19.18 -0.07 3.43
N ILE A 188 20.40 -0.33 3.90
CA ILE A 188 20.78 -1.70 4.28
C ILE A 188 20.17 -2.07 5.64
N VAL A 189 19.45 -3.19 5.68
CA VAL A 189 18.95 -3.82 6.91
C VAL A 189 19.81 -5.02 7.26
N ARG A 190 20.25 -5.10 8.52
CA ARG A 190 21.10 -6.16 9.04
C ARG A 190 20.48 -6.74 10.30
N GLY A 191 20.00 -7.97 10.24
CA GLY A 191 19.60 -8.73 11.41
C GLY A 191 20.79 -9.56 11.92
N TYR A 192 21.03 -9.57 13.22
CA TYR A 192 22.10 -10.32 13.88
C TYR A 192 21.54 -11.22 14.97
N TYR A 193 22.21 -12.35 15.21
CA TYR A 193 22.07 -13.16 16.41
C TYR A 193 23.43 -13.39 17.08
N GLN A 194 23.40 -13.81 18.34
CA GLN A 194 24.55 -13.96 19.24
C GLN A 194 25.41 -12.70 19.34
N ALA A 195 24.77 -11.53 19.27
CA ALA A 195 25.43 -10.23 19.27
C ALA A 195 26.02 -9.90 20.65
N LYS A 196 27.35 -9.74 20.72
CA LYS A 196 28.08 -9.51 21.97
C LYS A 196 29.12 -8.42 21.81
N LYS A 197 28.93 -7.31 22.53
CA LYS A 197 29.93 -6.25 22.67
C LYS A 197 31.16 -6.76 23.42
N GLN A 198 32.34 -6.49 22.87
CA GLN A 198 33.65 -6.85 23.41
C GLN A 198 34.20 -5.72 24.29
N THR A 199 35.23 -6.03 25.08
CA THR A 199 35.88 -5.06 25.99
C THR A 199 36.63 -3.95 25.25
N ASP A 200 37.05 -4.19 24.01
CA ASP A 200 37.70 -3.21 23.14
C ASP A 200 36.71 -2.32 22.36
N GLY A 201 35.39 -2.49 22.58
CA GLY A 201 34.33 -1.76 21.89
C GLY A 201 33.87 -2.38 20.57
N SER A 202 34.55 -3.43 20.08
CA SER A 202 34.08 -4.21 18.92
C SER A 202 32.90 -5.11 19.28
N TRP A 203 32.29 -5.76 18.29
CA TRP A 203 31.20 -6.71 18.46
C TRP A 203 31.55 -8.05 17.85
N VAL A 204 31.04 -9.12 18.47
CA VAL A 204 31.04 -10.47 17.92
C VAL A 204 29.59 -10.87 17.63
N MET A 205 29.33 -11.40 16.44
CA MET A 205 28.00 -11.84 16.00
C MET A 205 28.05 -13.30 15.53
N GLY A 206 27.06 -14.12 15.87
CA GLY A 206 27.01 -15.53 15.47
C GLY A 206 26.56 -15.77 14.03
N GLY A 207 25.82 -14.81 13.47
CA GLY A 207 25.30 -14.84 12.11
C GLY A 207 24.16 -13.83 11.98
N GLY A 208 23.50 -13.82 10.83
CA GLY A 208 22.48 -12.82 10.54
C GLY A 208 21.92 -12.93 9.14
N TYR A 209 21.07 -11.97 8.77
CA TYR A 209 20.67 -11.75 7.39
C TYR A 209 21.00 -10.30 7.01
N LEU A 210 21.23 -10.08 5.72
CA LEU A 210 21.42 -8.75 5.15
C LEU A 210 20.49 -8.59 3.97
N THR A 211 19.82 -7.44 3.90
CA THR A 211 19.09 -7.03 2.71
C THR A 211 19.26 -5.55 2.45
N THR A 212 18.89 -5.13 1.25
CA THR A 212 18.75 -3.72 0.88
C THR A 212 17.27 -3.32 0.87
N LEU A 213 17.03 -2.10 1.31
CA LEU A 213 15.88 -1.25 0.97
C LEU A 213 16.45 -0.32 -0.10
N ASP A 214 15.93 -0.29 -1.32
CA ASP A 214 16.47 0.63 -2.33
C ASP A 214 16.17 2.09 -1.95
N ASN A 215 17.19 2.95 -2.07
CA ASN A 215 17.32 4.38 -1.72
C ASN A 215 16.38 4.93 -0.59
N PRO A 216 16.88 5.11 0.64
CA PRO A 216 16.07 5.41 1.82
C PRO A 216 15.41 6.80 1.89
N GLU A 217 15.82 7.78 1.09
CA GLU A 217 15.29 9.17 1.16
C GLU A 217 14.13 9.46 0.21
N ASP A 218 13.91 8.64 -0.84
CA ASP A 218 13.07 9.02 -2.00
C ASP A 218 11.93 8.04 -2.33
N VAL A 219 11.71 6.99 -1.52
CA VAL A 219 10.80 5.89 -1.90
C VAL A 219 9.98 5.38 -0.72
N ASN A 220 8.72 5.01 -0.98
CA ASN A 220 7.96 4.10 -0.13
C ASN A 220 8.68 2.73 -0.15
N TRP A 221 9.53 2.40 0.84
CA TRP A 221 10.48 1.24 0.83
C TRP A 221 9.86 -0.17 0.67
N PHE A 222 8.54 -0.25 0.58
CA PHE A 222 7.74 -1.46 0.73
C PHE A 222 7.39 -2.12 -0.59
N ASP A 223 7.34 -1.33 -1.67
CA ASP A 223 6.98 -1.81 -3.01
C ASP A 223 8.06 -2.73 -3.62
N GLU A 224 9.27 -2.73 -3.08
CA GLU A 224 10.45 -3.37 -3.67
C GLU A 224 11.14 -4.38 -2.74
N ASN A 225 10.76 -4.44 -1.46
CA ASN A 225 11.33 -5.39 -0.51
C ASN A 225 10.64 -6.76 -0.58
N TYR A 226 11.15 -7.61 -1.48
CA TYR A 226 10.69 -8.98 -1.72
C TYR A 226 10.52 -9.84 -0.45
N TRP A 227 11.26 -9.53 0.61
CA TRP A 227 11.21 -10.24 1.88
C TRP A 227 10.00 -9.91 2.74
N LEU A 228 9.53 -8.65 2.66
CA LEU A 228 8.28 -8.23 3.28
C LEU A 228 7.08 -8.63 2.41
N GLN A 229 7.28 -8.89 1.12
CA GLN A 229 6.28 -9.45 0.20
C GLN A 229 6.22 -10.99 0.24
N ALA A 230 7.07 -11.62 1.05
CA ALA A 230 7.21 -13.06 1.25
C ALA A 230 7.57 -13.88 -0.01
N GLU A 231 7.89 -13.26 -1.14
CA GLU A 231 8.22 -13.95 -2.40
C GLU A 231 9.42 -14.92 -2.29
N ARG A 232 10.30 -14.66 -1.31
CA ARG A 232 11.33 -15.56 -0.75
C ARG A 232 11.44 -15.24 0.74
N GLY A 233 11.89 -16.15 1.60
CA GLY A 233 11.97 -15.92 3.06
C GLY A 233 13.37 -15.61 3.61
N THR A 234 13.46 -14.69 4.58
CA THR A 234 14.70 -14.02 5.06
C THR A 234 15.46 -14.72 6.17
N SER A 235 14.73 -15.16 7.20
CA SER A 235 15.28 -15.65 8.46
C SER A 235 15.70 -17.10 8.28
N SER A 236 16.80 -17.50 8.93
CA SER A 236 17.24 -18.89 8.93
C SER A 236 16.12 -19.82 9.38
N VAL A 237 15.14 -19.38 10.18
CA VAL A 237 14.08 -20.24 10.72
C VAL A 237 12.67 -19.76 10.31
N GLY A 238 12.25 -18.58 10.75
CA GLY A 238 10.88 -18.07 10.52
C GLY A 238 10.60 -17.53 9.11
N GLY A 239 11.63 -17.33 8.28
CA GLY A 239 11.48 -16.90 6.88
C GLY A 239 10.88 -15.50 6.65
N VAL A 240 10.64 -14.71 7.70
CA VAL A 240 10.20 -13.30 7.62
C VAL A 240 11.08 -12.39 8.46
N MET A 241 11.01 -11.08 8.20
CA MET A 241 11.58 -10.04 9.06
C MET A 241 10.79 -9.92 10.36
N ASN A 242 11.06 -10.84 11.29
CA ASN A 242 10.31 -11.04 12.53
C ASN A 242 10.18 -9.75 13.36
N GLU A 243 11.26 -8.98 13.45
CA GLU A 243 11.33 -7.68 14.13
C GLU A 243 10.28 -6.68 13.64
N PHE A 244 9.92 -6.70 12.36
CA PHE A 244 8.91 -5.80 11.78
C PHE A 244 7.48 -6.34 11.89
N LEU A 245 7.29 -7.52 12.50
CA LEU A 245 5.98 -8.10 12.82
C LEU A 245 5.67 -8.04 14.32
N MET A 246 6.56 -7.49 15.15
CA MET A 246 6.30 -7.32 16.59
C MET A 246 5.23 -6.25 16.82
N ALA A 247 4.41 -6.35 17.87
CA ALA A 247 3.41 -5.32 18.14
C ALA A 247 4.07 -4.03 18.68
N GLY A 248 3.97 -2.92 17.94
CA GLY A 248 4.54 -1.63 18.29
C GLY A 248 3.99 -1.04 19.58
N ALA A 249 4.84 -0.38 20.38
CA ALA A 249 4.41 0.21 21.65
C ALA A 249 3.38 1.35 21.45
N GLU A 250 3.56 2.16 20.40
CA GLU A 250 2.65 3.25 20.06
C GLU A 250 1.36 2.74 19.40
N GLU A 251 1.43 1.67 18.61
CA GLU A 251 0.27 0.97 18.03
C GLU A 251 -0.61 0.37 19.13
N ILE A 252 -0.01 -0.39 20.05
CA ILE A 252 -0.70 -0.93 21.21
C ILE A 252 -1.38 0.20 21.97
N ALA A 253 -0.65 1.27 22.31
CA ALA A 253 -1.18 2.41 23.05
C ALA A 253 -2.33 3.13 22.31
N ALA A 254 -2.34 3.10 20.98
CA ALA A 254 -3.42 3.64 20.15
C ALA A 254 -4.62 2.69 20.05
N GLY A 255 -4.48 1.43 20.47
CA GLY A 255 -5.54 0.43 20.49
C GLY A 255 -5.76 -0.27 19.16
N SER A 256 -4.82 -0.16 18.21
CA SER A 256 -4.88 -0.87 16.93
C SER A 256 -3.48 -1.32 16.53
N ILE A 257 -3.37 -2.59 16.14
CA ILE A 257 -2.15 -3.18 15.57
C ILE A 257 -2.54 -3.60 14.17
N ASP A 258 -2.10 -2.83 13.18
CA ASP A 258 -2.65 -2.87 11.81
C ASP A 258 -1.81 -3.77 10.88
N HIS A 259 -1.28 -4.85 11.44
CA HIS A 259 -0.42 -5.79 10.74
C HIS A 259 -0.39 -7.16 11.43
N VAL A 260 0.08 -8.17 10.70
CA VAL A 260 0.28 -9.54 11.17
C VAL A 260 1.27 -9.51 12.32
N THR A 261 0.90 -10.16 13.42
CA THR A 261 1.74 -10.16 14.62
C THR A 261 2.65 -11.38 14.69
N SER A 262 3.84 -11.17 15.23
CA SER A 262 4.83 -12.20 15.53
C SER A 262 4.49 -12.94 16.83
N TRP A 263 4.44 -14.26 16.76
CA TRP A 263 4.19 -15.12 17.91
C TRP A 263 5.27 -16.18 18.09
N THR A 264 5.56 -16.48 19.36
CA THR A 264 6.34 -17.67 19.75
C THR A 264 5.45 -18.67 20.46
N PHE A 265 5.75 -19.96 20.30
CA PHE A 265 4.94 -21.05 20.84
C PHE A 265 5.77 -21.94 21.77
N PRO A 266 5.16 -22.73 22.67
CA PRO A 266 5.94 -23.63 23.52
C PRO A 266 6.85 -24.56 22.70
N SER A 267 6.35 -25.10 21.59
CA SER A 267 7.14 -25.71 20.53
C SER A 267 6.31 -25.83 19.24
N THR A 268 6.96 -26.24 18.15
CA THR A 268 6.39 -26.39 16.81
C THR A 268 6.70 -27.79 16.26
N LYS A 269 6.11 -28.14 15.11
CA LYS A 269 6.34 -29.40 14.41
C LYS A 269 7.83 -29.56 14.06
N SER A 270 8.42 -30.68 14.46
CA SER A 270 9.82 -31.01 14.19
C SER A 270 10.06 -31.27 12.70
N GLY A 271 11.07 -30.62 12.12
CA GLY A 271 11.53 -30.89 10.75
C GLY A 271 10.58 -30.46 9.63
N GLU A 272 9.41 -29.92 9.96
CA GLU A 272 8.45 -29.39 9.00
C GLU A 272 8.16 -27.91 9.29
N ALA A 273 8.38 -27.06 8.29
CA ALA A 273 8.01 -25.66 8.31
C ALA A 273 6.93 -25.38 7.25
N MET A 274 6.30 -24.22 7.37
CA MET A 274 5.38 -23.68 6.40
C MET A 274 5.92 -22.35 5.90
N TRP A 275 5.77 -22.10 4.59
CA TRP A 275 6.14 -20.81 4.03
C TRP A 275 5.45 -19.68 4.82
N PRO A 276 6.15 -18.59 5.15
CA PRO A 276 7.48 -18.20 4.64
C PRO A 276 8.68 -18.90 5.28
N ALA A 277 8.52 -19.62 6.41
CA ALA A 277 9.58 -20.41 7.02
C ALA A 277 10.00 -21.60 6.14
N TYR A 278 11.30 -21.91 6.16
CA TYR A 278 11.87 -23.02 5.36
C TYR A 278 12.41 -24.17 6.19
N GLN A 279 12.56 -24.00 7.50
CA GLN A 279 13.02 -25.04 8.40
C GLN A 279 12.39 -24.90 9.78
N SER A 280 12.37 -26.02 10.50
CA SER A 280 11.84 -26.06 11.85
C SER A 280 12.74 -26.84 12.80
N ASP A 281 13.12 -26.22 13.90
CA ASP A 281 13.84 -26.83 15.02
C ASP A 281 12.89 -27.26 16.16
N GLY A 282 11.58 -27.22 15.89
CA GLY A 282 10.52 -27.66 16.79
C GLY A 282 10.69 -29.10 17.28
N LYS A 283 9.98 -29.46 18.36
CA LYS A 283 10.12 -30.76 19.03
C LYS A 283 8.87 -31.63 18.94
N LEU A 284 7.78 -31.13 18.35
CA LEU A 284 6.51 -31.84 18.29
C LEU A 284 6.48 -32.83 17.12
N THR A 285 5.83 -33.98 17.32
CA THR A 285 5.75 -35.05 16.33
C THR A 285 4.34 -35.32 15.83
N GLU A 286 3.33 -34.77 16.50
CA GLU A 286 1.90 -34.91 16.19
C GLU A 286 1.56 -34.33 14.81
N ALA A 287 0.56 -34.89 14.12
CA ALA A 287 0.20 -34.45 12.77
C ALA A 287 -0.38 -33.03 12.78
N GLU A 288 -1.16 -32.72 13.81
CA GLU A 288 -1.81 -31.45 14.11
C GLU A 288 -0.92 -30.44 14.86
N ALA A 289 0.37 -30.74 15.03
CA ALA A 289 1.27 -29.78 15.65
C ALA A 289 1.45 -28.54 14.74
N PRO A 290 1.42 -27.32 15.30
CA PRO A 290 1.57 -26.11 14.52
C PRO A 290 2.99 -26.00 13.95
N LYS A 291 3.13 -25.49 12.72
CA LYS A 291 4.41 -25.37 12.00
C LYS A 291 5.00 -23.98 12.14
N MET A 292 6.33 -23.86 12.14
CA MET A 292 6.95 -22.52 12.01
C MET A 292 6.60 -21.90 10.66
N GLY A 293 6.42 -20.59 10.64
CA GLY A 293 5.90 -19.81 9.51
C GLY A 293 4.40 -19.99 9.24
N GLN A 294 3.71 -20.90 9.96
CA GLN A 294 2.28 -21.08 9.78
C GLN A 294 1.52 -19.89 10.33
N ARG A 295 0.57 -19.41 9.53
CA ARG A 295 -0.38 -18.38 9.95
C ARG A 295 -1.57 -18.96 10.70
N PHE A 296 -2.11 -18.15 11.58
CA PHE A 296 -3.37 -18.40 12.24
C PHE A 296 -4.15 -17.09 12.43
N TRP A 297 -5.46 -17.19 12.53
CA TRP A 297 -6.34 -16.03 12.72
C TRP A 297 -7.61 -16.44 13.46
N LEU A 298 -8.35 -15.46 13.94
CA LEU A 298 -9.71 -15.65 14.46
C LEU A 298 -10.70 -15.27 13.34
N PRO A 299 -11.71 -16.11 13.06
CA PRO A 299 -12.79 -15.69 12.15
C PRO A 299 -13.48 -14.41 12.63
N ASP A 300 -13.83 -13.53 11.70
CA ASP A 300 -14.68 -12.37 11.96
C ASP A 300 -16.12 -12.62 11.46
N ASP A 301 -16.77 -13.59 12.09
CA ASP A 301 -18.17 -13.95 11.84
C ASP A 301 -19.03 -13.83 13.11
N GLU A 302 -20.35 -13.75 12.93
CA GLU A 302 -21.31 -13.53 14.02
C GLU A 302 -21.18 -14.58 15.14
N GLU A 303 -20.96 -15.85 14.79
CA GLU A 303 -20.88 -16.95 15.75
C GLU A 303 -19.61 -16.87 16.61
N THR A 304 -18.47 -16.66 15.96
CA THR A 304 -17.17 -16.51 16.63
C THR A 304 -17.18 -15.27 17.51
N ASN A 305 -17.74 -14.16 17.02
CA ASN A 305 -17.86 -12.91 17.76
C ASN A 305 -18.76 -13.02 19.00
N ALA A 306 -19.86 -13.78 18.92
CA ALA A 306 -20.71 -14.04 20.08
C ALA A 306 -19.97 -14.83 21.18
N GLN A 307 -19.14 -15.82 20.79
CA GLN A 307 -18.33 -16.60 21.72
C GLN A 307 -17.23 -15.75 22.36
N ILE A 308 -16.54 -14.92 21.56
CA ILE A 308 -15.52 -13.97 22.03
C ILE A 308 -16.10 -12.99 23.06
N ALA A 309 -17.29 -12.43 22.78
CA ALA A 309 -17.95 -11.48 23.66
C ALA A 309 -18.25 -12.06 25.06
N ALA A 310 -18.47 -13.37 25.16
CA ALA A 310 -18.74 -14.07 26.42
C ALA A 310 -17.49 -14.28 27.31
N LEU A 311 -16.27 -14.07 26.78
CA LEU A 311 -15.02 -14.33 27.51
C LEU A 311 -14.65 -13.25 28.53
N GLY A 312 -15.27 -12.07 28.45
CA GLY A 312 -14.96 -10.94 29.32
C GLY A 312 -13.51 -10.48 29.20
N LEU A 313 -13.06 -10.21 27.96
CA LEU A 313 -11.69 -9.78 27.64
C LEU A 313 -11.31 -8.47 28.35
N SER A 314 -10.05 -8.36 28.79
CA SER A 314 -9.45 -7.07 29.14
C SER A 314 -9.34 -6.15 27.92
N GLU A 315 -9.15 -4.85 28.11
CA GLU A 315 -9.03 -3.89 27.01
C GLU A 315 -7.85 -4.23 26.07
N PHE A 316 -6.72 -4.70 26.62
CA PHE A 316 -5.60 -5.13 25.78
C PHE A 316 -5.89 -6.44 25.04
N GLU A 317 -6.56 -7.41 25.68
CA GLU A 317 -6.98 -8.63 24.99
C GLU A 317 -7.96 -8.35 23.85
N LYS A 318 -8.79 -7.29 23.94
CA LYS A 318 -9.62 -6.85 22.81
C LYS A 318 -8.78 -6.33 21.64
N VAL A 319 -7.72 -5.58 21.90
CA VAL A 319 -6.77 -5.13 20.86
C VAL A 319 -6.12 -6.33 20.18
N VAL A 320 -5.69 -7.33 20.97
CA VAL A 320 -5.08 -8.56 20.42
C VAL A 320 -6.09 -9.38 19.62
N VAL A 321 -7.32 -9.55 20.10
CA VAL A 321 -8.36 -10.29 19.37
C VAL A 321 -8.73 -9.59 18.06
N LYS A 322 -8.88 -8.26 18.09
CA LYS A 322 -9.12 -7.46 16.88
C LYS A 322 -7.99 -7.64 15.87
N ASN A 323 -6.73 -7.56 16.31
CA ASN A 323 -5.58 -7.84 15.45
C ASN A 323 -5.61 -9.24 14.84
N LEU A 324 -5.93 -10.27 15.65
CA LEU A 324 -6.02 -11.64 15.16
C LEU A 324 -7.19 -11.86 14.18
N GLN A 325 -8.22 -11.02 14.22
CA GLN A 325 -9.32 -11.03 13.25
C GLN A 325 -8.97 -10.29 11.96
N GLU A 326 -8.36 -9.10 12.04
CA GLU A 326 -8.07 -8.28 10.86
C GLU A 326 -6.81 -8.76 10.10
N TYR A 327 -5.82 -9.31 10.83
CA TYR A 327 -4.48 -9.59 10.29
C TYR A 327 -3.94 -10.97 10.63
N GLY A 328 -4.38 -11.53 11.75
CA GLY A 328 -3.87 -12.80 12.25
C GLY A 328 -2.46 -12.70 12.82
N GLY A 329 -1.93 -13.86 13.19
CA GLY A 329 -0.58 -14.05 13.68
C GLY A 329 0.21 -15.04 12.84
N ILE A 330 1.53 -14.98 12.97
CA ILE A 330 2.46 -15.95 12.37
C ILE A 330 3.37 -16.53 13.45
N ILE A 331 3.63 -17.83 13.36
CA ILE A 331 4.59 -18.49 14.25
C ILE A 331 6.00 -18.22 13.75
N THR A 332 6.81 -17.58 14.59
CA THR A 332 8.16 -17.15 14.23
C THR A 332 9.25 -17.93 14.94
N ASP A 333 8.96 -18.49 16.12
CA ASP A 333 9.90 -19.29 16.91
C ASP A 333 9.21 -20.11 18.01
N GLN A 334 9.98 -20.91 18.74
CA GLN A 334 9.58 -21.58 19.99
C GLN A 334 10.17 -20.91 21.23
N ASN A 335 9.49 -21.05 22.38
CA ASN A 335 9.87 -20.43 23.65
C ASN A 335 9.81 -21.37 24.88
N TYR A 336 9.37 -22.63 24.71
CA TYR A 336 9.23 -23.63 25.77
C TYR A 336 8.35 -23.22 26.96
N TRP A 337 7.40 -22.31 26.77
CA TRP A 337 6.57 -21.79 27.85
C TRP A 337 5.07 -21.71 27.50
N THR A 338 4.67 -20.67 26.78
CA THR A 338 3.27 -20.34 26.47
C THR A 338 3.15 -19.94 25.00
N MET A 339 1.92 -19.79 24.49
CA MET A 339 1.75 -18.97 23.28
C MET A 339 2.03 -17.52 23.68
N ALA A 340 3.00 -16.87 23.03
CA ALA A 340 3.41 -15.53 23.41
C ALA A 340 3.42 -14.57 22.22
N LEU A 341 2.70 -13.45 22.39
CA LEU A 341 2.75 -12.31 21.46
C LEU A 341 4.05 -11.53 21.70
N ASN A 342 4.86 -11.35 20.67
CA ASN A 342 6.09 -10.56 20.74
C ASN A 342 5.76 -9.07 20.60
N LEU A 343 6.08 -8.30 21.64
CA LEU A 343 5.93 -6.84 21.62
C LEU A 343 7.26 -6.20 21.21
N GLN A 344 7.20 -4.98 20.69
CA GLN A 344 8.38 -4.21 20.33
C GLN A 344 9.34 -4.08 21.52
N HIS A 345 10.65 -4.24 21.27
CA HIS A 345 11.64 -4.08 22.33
C HIS A 345 11.63 -2.64 22.89
N PRO A 346 11.69 -2.42 24.21
CA PRO A 346 11.56 -1.08 24.82
C PRO A 346 12.74 -0.13 24.56
N VAL A 347 13.79 -0.59 23.86
CA VAL A 347 15.00 0.22 23.62
C VAL A 347 14.71 1.44 22.75
N THR A 348 13.79 1.33 21.79
CA THR A 348 13.40 2.46 20.93
C THR A 348 12.85 3.62 21.76
N SER A 349 11.98 3.34 22.73
CA SER A 349 11.46 4.37 23.63
C SER A 349 12.50 4.85 24.64
N THR A 350 13.22 3.92 25.28
CA THR A 350 14.15 4.27 26.36
C THR A 350 15.39 5.01 25.89
N SER A 351 15.87 4.74 24.67
CA SER A 351 16.96 5.51 24.04
C SER A 351 16.57 6.96 23.74
N GLN A 352 15.28 7.24 23.53
CA GLN A 352 14.73 8.59 23.36
C GLN A 352 14.45 9.29 24.72
N GLY A 353 14.90 8.71 25.84
CA GLY A 353 14.64 9.24 27.19
C GLY A 353 13.20 9.03 27.68
N LYS A 354 12.37 8.26 26.95
CA LYS A 354 11.02 7.90 27.39
C LYS A 354 11.08 6.72 28.38
N LEU A 355 10.04 6.56 29.20
CA LEU A 355 9.92 5.38 30.08
C LEU A 355 9.71 4.10 29.26
N ASN A 356 10.10 2.96 29.82
CA ASN A 356 9.77 1.65 29.24
C ASN A 356 8.24 1.56 29.03
N PRO A 357 7.76 1.30 27.80
CA PRO A 357 6.33 1.32 27.47
C PRO A 357 5.44 0.46 28.36
N TYR A 358 5.97 -0.68 28.81
CA TYR A 358 5.21 -1.73 29.47
C TYR A 358 5.30 -1.68 31.00
N LYS A 359 6.15 -0.80 31.57
CA LYS A 359 6.26 -0.61 33.03
C LYS A 359 5.42 0.58 33.48
N ILE A 360 5.20 0.72 34.79
CA ILE A 360 4.40 1.79 35.39
C ILE A 360 4.82 3.16 34.83
N GLY A 361 3.84 3.89 34.28
CA GLY A 361 4.05 5.21 33.68
C GLY A 361 4.49 5.18 32.21
N GLY A 362 4.78 4.03 31.62
CA GLY A 362 5.00 3.84 30.18
C GLY A 362 3.72 4.02 29.35
N VAL A 363 3.86 4.23 28.04
CA VAL A 363 2.72 4.55 27.16
C VAL A 363 1.68 3.43 27.09
N VAL A 364 2.11 2.17 27.00
CA VAL A 364 1.22 1.00 26.99
C VAL A 364 0.62 0.77 28.38
N HIS A 365 1.44 0.84 29.44
CA HIS A 365 0.95 0.65 30.79
C HIS A 365 -0.06 1.74 31.21
N ARG A 366 0.07 2.97 30.75
CA ARG A 366 -0.95 4.02 31.01
C ARG A 366 -2.28 3.71 30.33
N ALA A 367 -2.23 3.11 29.15
CA ALA A 367 -3.42 2.78 28.38
C ALA A 367 -4.12 1.51 28.90
N TYR A 368 -3.36 0.48 29.28
CA TYR A 368 -3.91 -0.86 29.55
C TYR A 368 -3.48 -1.50 30.88
N GLY A 369 -2.58 -0.88 31.64
CA GLY A 369 -2.00 -1.48 32.83
C GLY A 369 -0.98 -2.57 32.51
N ASP A 370 -0.98 -3.65 33.30
CA ASP A 370 -0.11 -4.80 33.06
C ASP A 370 -0.61 -5.63 31.87
N VAL A 371 0.22 -5.75 30.84
CA VAL A 371 -0.06 -6.47 29.59
C VAL A 371 0.68 -7.81 29.50
N SER A 372 1.29 -8.27 30.59
CA SER A 372 2.08 -9.52 30.61
C SER A 372 1.26 -10.79 30.33
N LEU A 373 -0.03 -10.77 30.67
CA LEU A 373 -0.93 -11.93 30.55
C LEU A 373 -2.14 -11.61 29.68
N ILE A 374 -2.37 -12.47 28.68
CA ILE A 374 -3.49 -12.37 27.72
C ILE A 374 -4.21 -13.72 27.57
N ASN A 375 -4.44 -14.38 28.71
CA ASN A 375 -4.91 -15.76 28.80
C ASN A 375 -6.27 -16.04 28.15
N LYS A 376 -7.08 -15.01 27.87
CA LYS A 376 -8.42 -15.18 27.31
C LYS A 376 -8.45 -15.20 25.78
N VAL A 377 -7.31 -15.13 25.10
CA VAL A 377 -7.24 -15.40 23.65
C VAL A 377 -7.83 -16.79 23.36
N PRO A 378 -8.90 -16.90 22.55
CA PRO A 378 -9.66 -18.14 22.40
C PRO A 378 -9.04 -19.05 21.34
N TRP A 379 -7.95 -19.71 21.69
CA TRP A 379 -7.20 -20.59 20.78
C TRP A 379 -8.04 -21.68 20.11
N ASN A 380 -9.07 -22.19 20.77
CA ASN A 380 -9.99 -23.19 20.20
C ASN A 380 -10.85 -22.67 19.04
N LEU A 381 -10.94 -21.35 18.87
CA LEU A 381 -11.69 -20.71 17.77
C LEU A 381 -10.78 -20.34 16.59
N THR A 382 -9.47 -20.52 16.72
CA THR A 382 -8.52 -20.11 15.67
C THR A 382 -8.61 -20.99 14.43
N LYS A 383 -8.43 -20.37 13.27
CA LYS A 383 -8.16 -21.03 12.00
C LYS A 383 -6.66 -21.04 11.74
N TRP A 384 -6.20 -22.09 11.07
CA TRP A 384 -4.79 -22.35 10.79
C TRP A 384 -4.60 -22.50 9.30
N GLY A 385 -3.75 -21.65 8.74
CA GLY A 385 -3.52 -21.58 7.30
C GLY A 385 -2.71 -22.76 6.78
N GLU A 386 -2.89 -23.08 5.50
CA GLU A 386 -2.05 -23.97 4.71
C GLU A 386 -1.50 -23.20 3.51
N ILE A 387 -0.45 -22.43 3.78
CA ILE A 387 0.13 -21.48 2.84
C ILE A 387 1.38 -22.11 2.23
N SER A 388 1.41 -22.14 0.90
CA SER A 388 2.56 -22.58 0.11
C SER A 388 3.22 -21.36 -0.55
N ALA A 389 4.45 -21.50 -1.04
CA ALA A 389 5.09 -20.48 -1.88
C ALA A 389 4.30 -20.16 -3.18
N SER A 390 3.26 -20.94 -3.51
CA SER A 390 2.32 -20.72 -4.62
C SER A 390 0.96 -20.16 -4.21
N THR A 391 0.74 -19.90 -2.92
CA THR A 391 -0.53 -19.38 -2.40
C THR A 391 -0.52 -17.85 -2.46
N ASN A 392 -1.27 -17.26 -3.41
CA ASN A 392 -1.54 -15.82 -3.42
C ASN A 392 -2.45 -15.48 -2.22
N LEU A 393 -1.97 -14.69 -1.26
CA LEU A 393 -2.81 -14.06 -0.25
C LEU A 393 -3.16 -12.64 -0.70
N ASP A 394 -4.43 -12.27 -0.62
CA ASP A 394 -4.87 -10.92 -0.93
C ASP A 394 -4.38 -9.94 0.16
N GLN A 395 -3.71 -8.85 -0.25
CA GLN A 395 -3.33 -7.76 0.64
C GLN A 395 -4.57 -6.89 0.93
N GLN A 396 -4.99 -6.73 2.20
CA GLN A 396 -6.08 -5.81 2.58
C GLN A 396 -5.71 -4.88 3.74
N VAL A 397 -6.24 -3.67 3.67
CA VAL A 397 -6.15 -2.52 4.60
C VAL A 397 -7.19 -2.68 5.74
N PRO A 398 -6.94 -2.25 7.00
CA PRO A 398 -7.82 -2.54 8.14
C PRO A 398 -9.18 -1.84 8.05
N SER A 399 -10.19 -2.47 8.64
CA SER A 399 -11.54 -1.94 8.82
C SER A 399 -11.61 -0.72 9.76
N GLU A 400 -12.34 0.32 9.33
CA GLU A 400 -12.74 1.46 10.16
C GLU A 400 -13.80 1.01 11.20
N PRO A 401 -13.75 1.48 12.47
CA PRO A 401 -14.70 1.06 13.50
C PRO A 401 -16.14 1.49 13.17
N GLN A 402 -17.05 0.51 13.13
CA GLN A 402 -18.50 0.76 12.99
C GLN A 402 -19.05 1.58 14.18
N PRO A 403 -19.86 2.63 13.93
CA PRO A 403 -20.58 3.33 14.99
C PRO A 403 -21.67 2.44 15.59
N THR A 404 -21.58 2.18 16.90
CA THR A 404 -22.62 1.50 17.68
C THR A 404 -23.96 2.24 17.59
N THR A 405 -25.03 1.48 17.37
CA THR A 405 -26.42 1.95 17.30
C THR A 405 -26.87 2.61 18.61
N THR A 406 -27.18 3.90 18.55
CA THR A 406 -27.93 4.62 19.60
C THR A 406 -29.35 4.04 19.73
N PRO A 407 -29.86 3.74 20.94
CA PRO A 407 -31.22 3.24 21.12
C PRO A 407 -32.27 4.26 20.66
N ALA A 408 -33.28 3.77 19.93
CA ALA A 408 -34.40 4.55 19.44
C ALA A 408 -35.27 5.13 20.59
N PRO A 409 -35.66 6.41 20.56
CA PRO A 409 -36.62 6.96 21.52
C PRO A 409 -38.06 6.50 21.20
N THR A 410 -38.79 6.14 22.25
CA THR A 410 -40.21 5.75 22.28
C THR A 410 -41.13 6.84 21.67
N PRO A 411 -42.15 6.48 20.87
CA PRO A 411 -43.01 7.45 20.20
C PRO A 411 -43.93 8.19 21.18
N THR A 412 -43.91 9.52 21.13
CA THR A 412 -44.91 10.38 21.77
C THR A 412 -45.92 10.84 20.72
N ALA A 413 -47.19 10.84 21.09
CA ALA A 413 -48.34 11.06 20.21
C ALA A 413 -48.37 12.44 19.52
N THR A 414 -48.78 12.42 18.25
CA THR A 414 -49.03 13.55 17.36
C THR A 414 -50.17 14.46 17.84
N PRO A 415 -50.00 15.79 17.83
CA PRO A 415 -51.09 16.73 17.65
C PRO A 415 -51.17 17.26 16.21
N THR A 416 -52.41 17.38 15.76
CA THR A 416 -52.89 17.73 14.43
C THR A 416 -52.52 19.16 13.97
N THR A 417 -52.37 19.28 12.65
CA THR A 417 -51.93 20.40 11.79
C THR A 417 -52.59 21.76 12.00
N THR A 418 -51.84 22.84 11.72
CA THR A 418 -52.36 24.14 11.24
C THR A 418 -51.59 24.57 9.98
N ALA A 419 -52.31 25.05 8.97
CA ALA A 419 -51.83 25.32 7.62
C ALA A 419 -51.25 26.74 7.44
N THR A 420 -50.21 26.90 6.60
CA THR A 420 -49.84 28.17 5.92
C THR A 420 -48.95 27.85 4.69
N PRO A 421 -48.78 28.78 3.72
CA PRO A 421 -49.29 28.69 2.36
C PRO A 421 -48.24 28.29 1.31
N THR A 422 -48.75 27.86 0.16
CA THR A 422 -48.04 27.46 -1.06
C THR A 422 -47.08 28.53 -1.61
N PRO A 423 -45.80 28.22 -1.88
CA PRO A 423 -45.01 28.90 -2.88
C PRO A 423 -45.03 28.16 -4.22
N THR A 424 -45.03 28.98 -5.27
CA THR A 424 -45.11 28.74 -6.71
C THR A 424 -44.36 27.51 -7.24
N THR A 425 -45.03 26.77 -8.13
CA THR A 425 -44.53 25.60 -8.86
C THR A 425 -43.25 25.88 -9.65
N THR A 426 -42.14 25.29 -9.19
CA THR A 426 -40.99 24.96 -10.04
C THR A 426 -41.36 23.71 -10.85
N PRO A 427 -40.96 23.57 -12.13
CA PRO A 427 -41.26 22.35 -12.88
C PRO A 427 -40.70 21.13 -12.12
N PRO A 428 -41.41 19.99 -12.08
CA PRO A 428 -40.90 18.80 -11.43
C PRO A 428 -39.54 18.39 -12.04
N PRO A 429 -38.57 17.92 -11.24
CA PRO A 429 -37.36 17.31 -11.76
C PRO A 429 -37.73 16.22 -12.76
N ALA A 430 -37.01 16.18 -13.88
CA ALA A 430 -37.16 15.16 -14.90
C ALA A 430 -37.15 13.75 -14.26
N HIS A 431 -38.02 12.88 -14.78
CA HIS A 431 -38.14 11.47 -14.43
C HIS A 431 -36.81 10.82 -14.04
N VAL A 432 -36.77 10.19 -12.85
CA VAL A 432 -35.70 9.29 -12.45
C VAL A 432 -35.58 8.17 -13.51
N PRO A 433 -34.39 7.91 -14.06
CA PRO A 433 -34.20 6.84 -15.03
C PRO A 433 -34.36 5.45 -14.38
N THR A 434 -35.34 4.67 -14.83
CA THR A 434 -35.73 3.35 -14.30
C THR A 434 -35.12 2.15 -15.04
N GLY A 435 -34.11 2.36 -15.89
CA GLY A 435 -33.47 1.25 -16.62
C GLY A 435 -32.82 0.23 -15.68
N PRO A 436 -32.59 -1.03 -16.10
CA PRO A 436 -31.82 -1.99 -15.31
C PRO A 436 -30.33 -1.57 -15.25
N MET A 437 -29.66 -1.74 -14.11
CA MET A 437 -28.18 -1.65 -14.08
C MET A 437 -27.58 -2.93 -14.67
N PRO A 438 -26.33 -2.92 -15.15
CA PRO A 438 -25.61 -4.15 -15.46
C PRO A 438 -25.61 -5.11 -14.25
N THR A 439 -25.77 -6.40 -14.51
CA THR A 439 -25.84 -7.45 -13.46
C THR A 439 -24.75 -8.51 -13.59
N GLY A 440 -23.83 -8.37 -14.56
CA GLY A 440 -22.71 -9.28 -14.77
C GLY A 440 -21.51 -8.97 -13.88
N THR A 441 -20.69 -9.98 -13.57
CA THR A 441 -19.50 -9.81 -12.74
C THR A 441 -18.46 -8.90 -13.41
N ALA A 442 -17.98 -7.89 -12.69
CA ALA A 442 -16.87 -7.06 -13.13
C ALA A 442 -15.52 -7.72 -12.84
N THR A 443 -14.59 -7.68 -13.80
CA THR A 443 -13.19 -8.06 -13.57
C THR A 443 -12.49 -6.91 -12.87
N ARG A 444 -11.92 -7.14 -11.69
CA ARG A 444 -11.20 -6.11 -10.94
C ARG A 444 -9.69 -6.20 -11.19
N HIS A 445 -9.05 -5.06 -11.33
CA HIS A 445 -7.59 -4.92 -11.27
C HIS A 445 -7.25 -3.87 -10.21
N ASN A 446 -6.40 -4.25 -9.28
CA ASN A 446 -5.93 -3.41 -8.19
C ASN A 446 -4.52 -3.84 -7.76
N GLY A 447 -3.94 -3.03 -6.90
CA GLY A 447 -2.61 -3.15 -6.32
C GLY A 447 -2.35 -1.96 -5.43
N THR A 448 -1.37 -2.08 -4.54
CA THR A 448 -1.06 -1.05 -3.53
C THR A 448 -0.58 0.27 -4.13
N ASN A 449 -0.19 0.27 -5.40
CA ASN A 449 0.18 1.47 -6.15
C ASN A 449 -0.15 1.33 -7.65
N VAL A 450 0.00 2.45 -8.38
CA VAL A 450 -0.27 2.54 -9.82
C VAL A 450 0.54 1.54 -10.66
N PHE A 451 1.78 1.21 -10.27
CA PHE A 451 2.65 0.31 -11.01
C PHE A 451 2.14 -1.12 -10.95
N ILE A 452 1.74 -1.59 -9.77
CA ILE A 452 1.15 -2.92 -9.55
C ILE A 452 -0.20 -3.02 -10.25
N THR A 453 -1.08 -2.04 -10.05
CA THR A 453 -2.40 -1.99 -10.72
C THR A 453 -2.23 -2.00 -12.25
N SER A 454 -1.23 -1.27 -12.77
CA SER A 454 -0.91 -1.22 -14.19
C SER A 454 -0.43 -2.56 -14.74
N VAL A 455 0.43 -3.28 -14.00
CA VAL A 455 0.90 -4.63 -14.39
C VAL A 455 -0.24 -5.65 -14.31
N SER A 456 -1.09 -5.58 -13.28
CA SER A 456 -2.28 -6.42 -13.13
C SER A 456 -3.22 -6.28 -14.33
N ALA A 457 -3.57 -5.04 -14.69
CA ALA A 457 -4.37 -4.77 -15.87
C ALA A 457 -3.66 -5.21 -17.18
N SER A 458 -2.35 -4.98 -17.27
CA SER A 458 -1.55 -5.35 -18.44
C SER A 458 -1.61 -6.85 -18.76
N LYS A 459 -1.55 -7.71 -17.74
CA LYS A 459 -1.63 -9.17 -17.93
C LYS A 459 -2.94 -9.60 -18.60
N THR A 460 -4.02 -8.82 -18.47
CA THR A 460 -5.32 -9.12 -19.07
C THR A 460 -5.53 -8.44 -20.42
N PHE A 461 -5.14 -7.18 -20.58
CA PHE A 461 -5.48 -6.39 -21.77
C PHE A 461 -4.33 -6.26 -22.78
N ASN A 462 -3.10 -6.37 -22.32
CA ASN A 462 -1.92 -6.14 -23.16
C ASN A 462 -1.38 -7.45 -23.75
N THR A 463 -1.03 -7.37 -25.02
CA THR A 463 -0.58 -8.49 -25.85
C THR A 463 0.88 -8.30 -26.27
N VAL A 464 1.63 -9.39 -26.38
CA VAL A 464 3.03 -9.39 -26.78
C VAL A 464 3.24 -8.75 -28.16
N GLY A 465 4.36 -8.04 -28.33
CA GLY A 465 4.82 -7.48 -29.62
C GLY A 465 4.11 -6.19 -30.05
N LYS A 466 3.32 -5.56 -29.18
CA LYS A 466 2.73 -4.23 -29.43
C LYS A 466 3.67 -3.12 -28.95
N PRO A 467 3.63 -1.92 -29.55
CA PRO A 467 4.31 -0.75 -28.98
C PRO A 467 3.89 -0.55 -27.52
N LEU A 468 4.80 -0.05 -26.71
CA LEU A 468 4.53 0.28 -25.31
C LEU A 468 4.69 1.78 -25.10
N ILE A 469 3.77 2.39 -24.37
CA ILE A 469 3.94 3.69 -23.77
C ILE A 469 4.29 3.49 -22.30
N ILE A 470 5.37 4.11 -21.85
CA ILE A 470 5.75 4.22 -20.44
C ILE A 470 5.61 5.69 -20.05
N ALA A 471 4.84 5.97 -19.01
CA ALA A 471 4.67 7.31 -18.46
C ALA A 471 5.00 7.33 -16.97
N ASP A 472 5.30 8.52 -16.46
CA ASP A 472 5.43 8.74 -15.02
C ASP A 472 4.06 8.55 -14.34
N GLY A 473 3.94 7.53 -13.49
CA GLY A 473 2.73 7.21 -12.75
C GLY A 473 2.50 8.07 -11.51
N GLU A 474 3.52 8.80 -11.06
CA GLU A 474 3.42 9.75 -9.95
C GLU A 474 3.01 11.14 -10.44
N SER A 475 3.35 11.50 -11.69
CA SER A 475 2.78 12.63 -12.41
C SER A 475 1.37 12.30 -12.91
N SER A 476 0.37 12.67 -12.11
CA SER A 476 -1.03 12.41 -12.41
C SER A 476 -1.47 12.99 -13.75
N VAL A 477 -0.86 14.06 -14.27
CA VAL A 477 -1.27 14.70 -15.53
C VAL A 477 -0.56 14.11 -16.74
N ASP A 478 0.76 13.87 -16.67
CA ASP A 478 1.51 13.31 -17.79
C ASP A 478 1.09 11.86 -18.10
N SER A 479 0.70 11.13 -17.05
CA SER A 479 0.13 9.79 -17.18
C SER A 479 -1.20 9.77 -17.95
N LEU A 480 -2.05 10.79 -17.78
CA LEU A 480 -3.36 10.84 -18.43
C LEU A 480 -3.24 11.21 -19.91
N VAL A 481 -2.31 12.11 -20.27
CA VAL A 481 -2.08 12.52 -21.67
C VAL A 481 -1.48 11.39 -22.53
N ALA A 482 -0.91 10.37 -21.90
CA ALA A 482 -0.40 9.19 -22.58
C ALA A 482 -1.49 8.29 -23.18
N ALA A 483 -2.68 8.25 -22.56
CA ALA A 483 -3.72 7.29 -22.92
C ALA A 483 -4.29 7.49 -24.33
N PRO A 484 -4.58 8.71 -24.82
CA PRO A 484 -5.02 8.89 -26.19
C PRO A 484 -3.97 8.42 -27.21
N ALA A 485 -2.69 8.71 -26.97
CA ALA A 485 -1.61 8.25 -27.83
C ALA A 485 -1.55 6.72 -27.87
N ALA A 486 -1.75 6.06 -26.72
CA ALA A 486 -1.82 4.61 -26.65
C ALA A 486 -2.99 4.05 -27.47
N ALA A 487 -4.17 4.66 -27.33
CA ALA A 487 -5.37 4.27 -28.07
C ALA A 487 -5.18 4.43 -29.58
N LYS A 488 -4.49 5.50 -30.01
CA LYS A 488 -4.17 5.77 -31.42
C LYS A 488 -3.21 4.74 -32.01
N LEU A 489 -2.22 4.29 -31.23
CA LEU A 489 -1.21 3.32 -31.64
C LEU A 489 -1.64 1.86 -31.47
N GLY A 490 -2.73 1.60 -30.74
CA GLY A 490 -3.01 0.26 -30.22
C GLY A 490 -1.89 -0.25 -29.29
N ALA A 491 -1.23 0.68 -28.59
CA ALA A 491 -0.10 0.41 -27.71
C ALA A 491 -0.58 -0.02 -26.32
N SER A 492 0.28 -0.75 -25.62
CA SER A 492 0.16 -0.97 -24.18
C SER A 492 0.55 0.29 -23.42
N VAL A 493 0.03 0.47 -22.21
CA VAL A 493 0.50 1.51 -21.28
C VAL A 493 0.94 0.85 -20.00
N LEU A 494 2.12 1.23 -19.53
CA LEU A 494 2.61 0.94 -18.19
C LEU A 494 3.10 2.24 -17.55
N HIS A 495 3.23 2.21 -16.22
CA HIS A 495 3.64 3.36 -15.43
C HIS A 495 4.99 3.09 -14.77
N THR A 496 5.79 4.13 -14.57
CA THR A 496 7.11 4.10 -13.91
C THR A 496 7.27 5.34 -13.04
N ARG A 497 8.35 5.44 -12.25
CA ARG A 497 8.74 6.70 -11.60
C ARG A 497 9.68 7.49 -12.50
N GLN A 498 9.86 8.78 -12.23
CA GLN A 498 10.79 9.64 -12.98
C GLN A 498 12.24 9.14 -12.89
N ASN A 499 12.67 8.74 -11.70
CA ASN A 499 14.05 8.37 -11.35
C ASN A 499 14.28 6.85 -11.19
N LEU A 500 13.21 6.05 -11.23
CA LEU A 500 13.27 4.61 -10.98
C LEU A 500 12.33 3.83 -11.90
N LEU A 501 12.81 2.71 -12.44
CA LEU A 501 11.99 1.72 -13.15
C LEU A 501 11.67 0.57 -12.18
N PRO A 502 10.42 0.46 -11.69
CA PRO A 502 10.04 -0.62 -10.79
C PRO A 502 10.26 -2.00 -11.42
N GLN A 503 10.75 -2.96 -10.63
CA GLN A 503 11.13 -4.28 -11.14
C GLN A 503 9.94 -5.09 -11.71
N ASN A 504 8.75 -4.93 -11.13
CA ASN A 504 7.51 -5.53 -11.64
C ASN A 504 7.15 -4.98 -13.03
N VAL A 505 7.35 -3.69 -13.27
CA VAL A 505 7.17 -3.03 -14.57
C VAL A 505 8.22 -3.53 -15.55
N ALA A 506 9.50 -3.57 -15.16
CA ALA A 506 10.57 -4.13 -16.00
C ALA A 506 10.28 -5.58 -16.42
N THR A 507 9.78 -6.40 -15.50
CA THR A 507 9.38 -7.79 -15.77
C THR A 507 8.22 -7.87 -16.76
N GLU A 508 7.22 -7.00 -16.61
CA GLU A 508 6.10 -6.95 -17.54
C GLU A 508 6.52 -6.44 -18.92
N ILE A 509 7.47 -5.50 -19.02
CA ILE A 509 8.06 -5.08 -20.30
C ILE A 509 8.72 -6.28 -21.00
N LYS A 510 9.48 -7.10 -20.26
CA LYS A 510 10.09 -8.33 -20.81
C LYS A 510 9.05 -9.31 -21.32
N ARG A 511 7.92 -9.47 -20.61
CA ARG A 511 6.79 -10.30 -21.06
C ARG A 511 6.17 -9.75 -22.34
N LEU A 512 5.96 -8.44 -22.40
CA LEU A 512 5.32 -7.77 -23.54
C LEU A 512 6.20 -7.69 -24.79
N GLN A 513 7.52 -7.74 -24.65
CA GLN A 513 8.50 -7.68 -25.75
C GLN A 513 8.17 -6.55 -26.76
N PRO A 514 8.02 -5.29 -26.30
CA PRO A 514 7.63 -4.22 -27.20
C PRO A 514 8.75 -3.94 -28.22
N PRO A 515 8.43 -3.76 -29.52
CA PRO A 515 9.43 -3.38 -30.52
C PRO A 515 9.90 -1.93 -30.36
N VAL A 516 9.11 -1.11 -29.67
CA VAL A 516 9.44 0.27 -29.32
C VAL A 516 8.74 0.65 -28.02
N ILE A 517 9.46 1.39 -27.17
CA ILE A 517 8.92 2.07 -25.99
C ILE A 517 8.90 3.58 -26.25
N TYR A 518 7.73 4.20 -26.12
CA TYR A 518 7.58 5.65 -26.06
C TYR A 518 7.54 6.10 -24.60
N ALA A 519 8.59 6.78 -24.16
CA ALA A 519 8.72 7.33 -22.81
C ALA A 519 8.09 8.73 -22.78
N ILE A 520 6.92 8.87 -22.16
CA ILE A 520 6.18 10.13 -22.06
C ILE A 520 6.48 10.85 -20.74
N GLY A 521 6.76 12.15 -20.83
CA GLY A 521 7.07 12.99 -19.67
C GLY A 521 8.57 13.08 -19.36
N ASN A 522 8.89 13.57 -18.17
CA ASN A 522 10.26 13.91 -17.75
C ASN A 522 10.95 12.74 -17.01
N LEU A 523 11.08 11.61 -17.68
CA LEU A 523 11.87 10.49 -17.15
C LEU A 523 13.37 10.82 -17.18
N THR A 524 14.10 10.42 -16.15
CA THR A 524 15.55 10.58 -16.06
C THR A 524 16.28 9.71 -17.09
N ASP A 525 17.53 10.07 -17.40
CA ASP A 525 18.34 9.29 -18.33
C ASP A 525 18.68 7.90 -17.79
N SER A 526 18.74 7.74 -16.46
CA SER A 526 18.86 6.42 -15.81
C SER A 526 17.69 5.50 -16.19
N VAL A 527 16.46 5.96 -16.04
CA VAL A 527 15.26 5.18 -16.41
C VAL A 527 15.24 4.89 -17.92
N LYS A 528 15.58 5.87 -18.76
CA LYS A 528 15.66 5.65 -20.23
C LYS A 528 16.71 4.60 -20.60
N ALA A 529 17.86 4.58 -19.94
CA ALA A 529 18.90 3.58 -20.17
C ALA A 529 18.43 2.18 -19.76
N GLN A 530 17.73 2.07 -18.63
CA GLN A 530 17.14 0.80 -18.20
C GLN A 530 16.07 0.30 -19.18
N LEU A 531 15.20 1.19 -19.66
CA LEU A 531 14.22 0.86 -20.71
C LEU A 531 14.91 0.41 -22.00
N ALA A 532 16.01 1.04 -22.39
CA ALA A 532 16.76 0.69 -23.61
C ALA A 532 17.41 -0.70 -23.52
N ALA A 533 17.63 -1.24 -22.33
CA ALA A 533 18.06 -2.62 -22.14
C ALA A 533 16.92 -3.65 -22.33
N LEU A 534 15.66 -3.21 -22.35
CA LEU A 534 14.46 -4.06 -22.40
C LEU A 534 13.73 -4.02 -23.75
N THR A 535 14.09 -3.11 -24.65
CA THR A 535 13.47 -2.96 -25.97
C THR A 535 14.50 -2.55 -27.02
N PRO A 536 14.29 -2.86 -28.32
CA PRO A 536 15.19 -2.40 -29.39
C PRO A 536 15.22 -0.87 -29.60
N SER A 537 14.18 -0.14 -29.17
CA SER A 537 14.07 1.30 -29.42
C SER A 537 13.32 2.00 -28.30
N VAL A 538 13.93 3.04 -27.72
CA VAL A 538 13.27 3.97 -26.79
C VAL A 538 13.17 5.35 -27.44
N GLN A 539 11.98 5.95 -27.44
CA GLN A 539 11.76 7.31 -27.92
C GLN A 539 11.12 8.16 -26.82
N SER A 540 11.82 9.20 -26.36
CA SER A 540 11.27 10.16 -25.41
C SER A 540 10.34 11.15 -26.10
N VAL A 541 9.19 11.42 -25.49
CA VAL A 541 8.18 12.37 -25.96
C VAL A 541 7.71 13.20 -24.76
N GLY A 542 8.18 14.43 -24.66
CA GLY A 542 7.87 15.30 -23.53
C GLY A 542 8.43 16.70 -23.73
N GLY A 543 8.06 17.61 -22.82
CA GLY A 543 8.60 18.96 -22.76
C GLY A 543 8.82 19.42 -21.32
N ALA A 544 9.28 20.66 -21.15
CA ALA A 544 9.61 21.22 -19.84
C ALA A 544 8.41 21.38 -18.87
N SER A 545 7.18 21.19 -19.35
CA SER A 545 5.93 21.29 -18.59
C SER A 545 4.90 20.28 -19.13
N SER A 546 3.86 19.97 -18.37
CA SER A 546 2.76 19.12 -18.86
C SER A 546 2.03 19.72 -20.07
N THR A 547 1.95 21.06 -20.16
CA THR A 547 1.45 21.76 -21.35
C THR A 547 2.32 21.50 -22.58
N ALA A 548 3.65 21.58 -22.45
CA ALA A 548 4.59 21.24 -23.52
C ALA A 548 4.58 19.74 -23.86
N THR A 549 4.47 18.87 -22.85
CA THR A 549 4.34 17.41 -23.04
C THR A 549 3.08 17.07 -23.83
N SER A 550 1.93 17.66 -23.50
CA SER A 550 0.68 17.42 -24.23
C SER A 550 0.78 17.82 -25.71
N ALA A 551 1.45 18.95 -26.01
CA ALA A 551 1.70 19.40 -27.38
C ALA A 551 2.68 18.46 -28.11
N ALA A 552 3.75 18.00 -27.45
CA ALA A 552 4.72 17.07 -28.04
C ALA A 552 4.07 15.71 -28.37
N VAL A 553 3.24 15.18 -27.47
CA VAL A 553 2.42 13.98 -27.69
C VAL A 553 1.47 14.18 -28.87
N ALA A 554 0.78 15.32 -28.92
CA ALA A 554 -0.12 15.67 -30.02
C ALA A 554 0.61 15.73 -31.38
N GLN A 555 1.75 16.43 -31.44
CA GLN A 555 2.55 16.55 -32.66
C GLN A 555 3.07 15.19 -33.16
N LYS A 556 3.50 14.32 -32.24
CA LYS A 556 4.07 13.02 -32.57
C LYS A 556 3.01 12.02 -33.07
N PHE A 557 1.89 11.92 -32.36
CA PHE A 557 0.92 10.82 -32.58
C PHE A 557 -0.35 11.26 -33.31
N PHE A 558 -0.59 12.57 -33.42
CA PHE A 558 -1.82 13.13 -33.98
C PHE A 558 -1.60 14.22 -35.05
N PRO A 559 -0.61 14.12 -35.96
CA PRO A 559 -0.33 15.21 -36.92
C PRO A 559 -1.49 15.57 -37.86
N SER A 560 -2.47 14.66 -38.02
CA SER A 560 -3.64 14.85 -38.87
C SER A 560 -4.96 14.74 -38.10
N ALA A 561 -4.97 15.04 -36.80
CA ALA A 561 -6.21 15.02 -36.03
C ALA A 561 -7.22 16.05 -36.56
N MET A 562 -8.49 15.65 -36.60
CA MET A 562 -9.62 16.50 -36.99
C MET A 562 -10.37 17.09 -35.79
N GLY A 563 -10.04 16.66 -34.57
CA GLY A 563 -10.59 17.21 -33.34
C GLY A 563 -9.56 17.19 -32.23
N ALA A 564 -9.74 18.04 -31.21
CA ALA A 564 -8.93 18.04 -29.99
C ALA A 564 -9.79 18.32 -28.76
N PHE A 565 -9.33 17.82 -27.62
CA PHE A 565 -9.82 18.21 -26.31
C PHE A 565 -8.79 19.12 -25.64
N VAL A 566 -9.25 20.14 -24.94
CA VAL A 566 -8.41 21.07 -24.17
C VAL A 566 -8.88 21.05 -22.72
N ALA A 567 -7.95 20.97 -21.78
CA ALA A 567 -8.21 21.04 -20.35
C ALA A 567 -7.16 21.90 -19.64
N ASN A 568 -7.49 22.44 -18.46
CA ASN A 568 -6.51 23.12 -17.63
C ASN A 568 -5.52 22.11 -17.05
N ALA A 569 -4.22 22.34 -17.25
CA ALA A 569 -3.14 21.49 -16.78
C ALA A 569 -3.15 21.29 -15.25
N ASN A 570 -3.64 22.29 -14.51
CA ASN A 570 -3.72 22.27 -13.05
C ASN A 570 -5.04 21.67 -12.52
N SER A 571 -5.96 21.28 -13.41
CA SER A 571 -7.23 20.63 -13.04
C SER A 571 -7.19 19.15 -13.41
N TYR A 572 -6.69 18.33 -12.48
CA TYR A 572 -6.58 16.87 -12.67
C TYR A 572 -7.90 16.24 -13.17
N SER A 573 -9.04 16.65 -12.62
CA SER A 573 -10.36 16.14 -13.01
C SER A 573 -10.71 16.46 -14.47
N GLU A 574 -10.44 17.69 -14.92
CA GLU A 574 -10.69 18.09 -16.31
C GLU A 574 -9.78 17.34 -17.26
N VAL A 575 -8.50 17.17 -16.90
CA VAL A 575 -7.54 16.36 -17.67
C VAL A 575 -8.02 14.91 -17.76
N ALA A 576 -8.40 14.29 -16.65
CA ALA A 576 -8.85 12.89 -16.60
C ALA A 576 -10.07 12.66 -17.50
N ASN A 577 -11.06 13.55 -17.41
CA ASN A 577 -12.27 13.49 -18.24
C ASN A 577 -12.00 13.74 -19.72
N ALA A 578 -11.20 14.76 -20.03
CA ALA A 578 -10.79 15.07 -21.41
C ALA A 578 -9.99 13.91 -22.01
N ALA A 579 -9.05 13.33 -21.26
CA ALA A 579 -8.24 12.18 -21.67
C ALA A 579 -9.09 10.91 -21.89
N ALA A 580 -10.06 10.63 -21.01
CA ALA A 580 -11.01 9.53 -21.18
C ALA A 580 -11.75 9.63 -22.51
N ARG A 581 -12.26 10.83 -22.84
CA ARG A 581 -12.96 11.05 -24.10
C ARG A 581 -12.03 11.03 -25.31
N SER A 582 -10.83 11.58 -25.15
CA SER A 582 -9.78 11.64 -26.18
C SER A 582 -9.31 10.24 -26.58
N ALA A 583 -9.15 9.32 -25.63
CA ALA A 583 -8.79 7.93 -25.89
C ALA A 583 -9.84 7.21 -26.75
N LEU A 584 -11.13 7.36 -26.43
CA LEU A 584 -12.22 6.75 -27.19
C LEU A 584 -12.35 7.29 -28.61
N THR A 585 -12.00 8.56 -28.81
CA THR A 585 -12.10 9.23 -30.12
C THR A 585 -10.78 9.26 -30.88
N GLN A 586 -9.73 8.65 -30.30
CA GLN A 586 -8.36 8.67 -30.83
C GLN A 586 -7.95 10.07 -31.30
N SER A 587 -8.25 11.08 -30.46
CA SER A 587 -7.95 12.50 -30.67
C SER A 587 -6.98 12.97 -29.58
N PRO A 588 -6.15 14.00 -29.82
CA PRO A 588 -5.26 14.54 -28.81
C PRO A 588 -6.03 15.22 -27.66
N VAL A 589 -5.45 15.12 -26.46
CA VAL A 589 -5.73 16.01 -25.34
C VAL A 589 -4.58 17.02 -25.23
N LEU A 590 -4.93 18.31 -25.21
CA LEU A 590 -4.02 19.44 -25.12
C LEU A 590 -4.24 20.13 -23.77
N LEU A 591 -3.16 20.54 -23.13
CA LEU A 591 -3.22 21.18 -21.82
C LEU A 591 -2.86 22.67 -21.92
N THR A 592 -3.56 23.49 -21.14
CA THR A 592 -3.34 24.94 -21.05
C THR A 592 -3.23 25.37 -19.60
N GLU A 593 -2.60 26.52 -19.34
CA GLU A 593 -2.81 27.22 -18.06
C GLU A 593 -4.18 27.91 -18.08
N ALA A 594 -4.66 28.35 -16.91
CA ALA A 594 -5.98 28.97 -16.78
C ALA A 594 -6.17 30.18 -17.69
N ASP A 595 -5.19 31.08 -17.71
CA ASP A 595 -5.24 32.36 -18.42
C ASP A 595 -4.25 32.45 -19.59
N THR A 596 -3.53 31.37 -19.91
CA THR A 596 -2.48 31.42 -20.94
C THR A 596 -2.41 30.12 -21.73
N LEU A 597 -2.60 30.26 -23.05
CA LEU A 597 -2.38 29.17 -24.00
C LEU A 597 -0.90 29.13 -24.42
N GLY A 598 -0.20 28.07 -24.04
CA GLY A 598 1.23 27.93 -24.35
C GLY A 598 1.51 27.88 -25.86
N GLN A 599 2.61 28.50 -26.29
CA GLN A 599 3.03 28.52 -27.70
C GLN A 599 3.12 27.12 -28.36
N PRO A 600 3.61 26.05 -27.69
CA PRO A 600 3.64 24.72 -28.27
C PRO A 600 2.24 24.19 -28.68
N VAL A 601 1.20 24.57 -27.93
CA VAL A 601 -0.18 24.19 -28.20
C VAL A 601 -0.73 24.99 -29.38
N ILE A 602 -0.46 26.30 -29.43
CA ILE A 602 -0.80 27.18 -30.56
C ILE A 602 -0.19 26.64 -31.85
N ASP A 603 1.11 26.32 -31.83
CA ASP A 603 1.83 25.81 -33.00
C ASP A 603 1.24 24.51 -33.52
N TYR A 604 0.86 23.60 -32.61
CA TYR A 604 0.19 22.35 -32.99
C TYR A 604 -1.18 22.61 -33.61
N ILE A 605 -2.03 23.42 -32.95
CA ILE A 605 -3.38 23.71 -33.43
C ILE A 605 -3.32 24.37 -34.81
N THR A 606 -2.39 25.31 -35.05
CA THR A 606 -2.27 25.97 -36.35
C THR A 606 -1.85 25.00 -37.47
N LYS A 607 -0.96 24.04 -37.18
CA LYS A 607 -0.44 23.08 -38.18
C LYS A 607 -1.39 21.92 -38.46
N ALA A 608 -2.05 21.39 -37.43
CA ALA A 608 -2.92 20.22 -37.57
C ALA A 608 -4.29 20.61 -38.17
N PRO A 609 -4.92 19.74 -38.98
CA PRO A 609 -6.21 19.98 -39.62
C PRO A 609 -7.40 19.84 -38.63
N ILE A 610 -7.23 20.33 -37.41
CA ILE A 610 -8.25 20.32 -36.36
C ILE A 610 -9.47 21.09 -36.87
N GLY A 611 -10.63 20.45 -36.96
CA GLY A 611 -11.89 21.08 -37.33
C GLY A 611 -12.73 21.48 -36.12
N THR A 612 -12.56 20.79 -34.98
CA THR A 612 -13.35 21.01 -33.76
C THR A 612 -12.46 20.95 -32.51
N ILE A 613 -12.64 21.91 -31.59
CA ILE A 613 -12.01 21.90 -30.28
C ILE A 613 -13.08 21.82 -29.20
N LYS A 614 -12.85 20.99 -28.19
CA LYS A 614 -13.69 20.93 -26.99
C LYS A 614 -12.90 21.29 -25.76
N VAL A 615 -13.29 22.36 -25.09
CA VAL A 615 -12.68 22.82 -23.85
C VAL A 615 -13.45 22.22 -22.69
N ALA A 616 -12.80 21.37 -21.91
CA ALA A 616 -13.33 20.82 -20.67
C ALA A 616 -13.22 21.86 -19.56
N GLY A 617 -14.31 22.08 -18.83
CA GLY A 617 -14.33 22.99 -17.67
C GLY A 617 -15.00 24.33 -17.95
N THR A 618 -15.15 25.10 -16.88
CA THR A 618 -15.82 26.41 -16.87
C THR A 618 -14.88 27.55 -17.29
N SER A 619 -15.39 28.78 -17.43
CA SER A 619 -14.56 29.97 -17.66
C SER A 619 -13.64 30.32 -16.48
N THR A 620 -13.85 29.73 -15.29
CA THR A 620 -12.93 29.90 -14.15
C THR A 620 -11.73 28.97 -14.24
N SER A 621 -11.85 27.85 -14.96
CA SER A 621 -10.74 26.91 -15.16
C SER A 621 -9.95 27.22 -16.44
N VAL A 622 -10.64 27.50 -17.54
CA VAL A 622 -10.01 27.96 -18.79
C VAL A 622 -10.68 29.27 -19.15
N SER A 623 -9.95 30.38 -19.03
CA SER A 623 -10.50 31.73 -19.16
C SER A 623 -11.16 31.97 -20.52
N ASP A 624 -12.05 32.96 -20.56
CA ASP A 624 -12.71 33.34 -21.81
C ASP A 624 -11.72 33.93 -22.83
N ASP A 625 -10.58 34.47 -22.37
CA ASP A 625 -9.49 34.91 -23.24
C ASP A 625 -8.82 33.71 -23.93
N VAL A 626 -8.44 32.67 -23.17
CA VAL A 626 -7.90 31.42 -23.75
C VAL A 626 -8.91 30.78 -24.69
N PHE A 627 -10.18 30.72 -24.29
CA PHE A 627 -11.25 30.20 -25.14
C PHE A 627 -11.40 31.00 -26.45
N SER A 628 -11.33 32.33 -26.39
CA SER A 628 -11.41 33.20 -27.56
C SER A 628 -10.23 33.03 -28.51
N VAL A 629 -9.02 32.78 -27.99
CA VAL A 629 -7.84 32.44 -28.80
C VAL A 629 -8.05 31.11 -29.54
N LEU A 630 -8.56 30.08 -28.84
CA LEU A 630 -8.89 28.79 -29.44
C LEU A 630 -9.99 28.92 -30.51
N GLN A 631 -11.04 29.69 -30.23
CA GLN A 631 -12.15 29.91 -31.15
C GLN A 631 -11.75 30.70 -32.39
N SER A 632 -10.88 31.71 -32.24
CA SER A 632 -10.31 32.47 -33.36
C SER A 632 -9.44 31.57 -34.24
N SER A 633 -8.74 30.61 -33.63
CA SER A 633 -7.96 29.62 -34.35
C SER A 633 -8.85 28.58 -35.05
N ARG A 634 -9.96 28.17 -34.41
CA ARG A 634 -10.92 27.16 -34.90
C ARG A 634 -12.35 27.52 -34.51
N ALA A 635 -13.14 27.94 -35.50
CA ALA A 635 -14.51 28.46 -35.28
C ALA A 635 -15.45 27.48 -34.53
N HIS A 636 -15.31 26.17 -34.75
CA HIS A 636 -16.07 25.14 -34.04
C HIS A 636 -15.37 24.76 -32.72
N THR A 637 -15.22 25.75 -31.83
CA THR A 637 -14.73 25.54 -30.47
C THR A 637 -15.91 25.59 -29.49
N TYR A 638 -16.06 24.55 -28.66
CA TYR A 638 -17.16 24.41 -27.71
C TYR A 638 -16.64 24.20 -26.30
N ARG A 639 -17.30 24.82 -25.32
CA ARG A 639 -17.03 24.57 -23.90
C ARG A 639 -17.98 23.50 -23.38
N VAL A 640 -17.45 22.50 -22.68
CA VAL A 640 -18.21 21.48 -21.95
C VAL A 640 -18.21 21.90 -20.49
N ASN A 641 -19.29 22.56 -20.08
CA ASN A 641 -19.35 23.34 -18.85
C ASN A 641 -19.90 22.50 -17.69
N ALA A 642 -19.02 21.93 -16.89
CA ALA A 642 -19.39 21.17 -15.71
C ALA A 642 -18.45 21.52 -14.54
N SER A 643 -19.03 21.90 -13.40
CA SER A 643 -18.32 22.30 -12.18
C SER A 643 -17.98 21.13 -11.24
N GLN A 644 -18.28 19.89 -11.65
CA GLN A 644 -18.12 18.66 -10.87
C GLN A 644 -17.62 17.53 -11.78
N ASP A 645 -16.65 16.73 -11.28
CA ASP A 645 -15.97 15.64 -12.00
C ASP A 645 -16.94 14.68 -12.70
N PHE A 646 -18.02 14.31 -12.00
CA PHE A 646 -19.02 13.38 -12.48
C PHE A 646 -19.93 13.99 -13.56
N ALA A 647 -20.19 15.29 -13.51
CA ALA A 647 -21.01 15.96 -14.51
C ALA A 647 -20.27 16.06 -15.85
N LEU A 648 -18.97 16.39 -15.81
CA LEU A 648 -18.13 16.43 -17.01
C LEU A 648 -18.01 15.04 -17.66
N ASN A 649 -17.77 14.00 -16.86
CA ASN A 649 -17.74 12.62 -17.35
C ASN A 649 -19.05 12.24 -18.06
N SER A 650 -20.17 12.60 -17.43
CA SER A 650 -21.51 12.31 -17.94
C SER A 650 -21.80 12.99 -19.26
N GLU A 651 -21.51 14.29 -19.40
CA GLU A 651 -21.74 15.02 -20.63
C GLU A 651 -20.95 14.44 -21.80
N LEU A 652 -19.66 14.15 -21.57
CA LEU A 652 -18.77 13.57 -22.57
C LEU A 652 -19.21 12.14 -22.97
N LEU A 653 -19.67 11.34 -22.01
CA LEU A 653 -20.21 10.00 -22.24
C LEU A 653 -21.58 10.00 -22.94
N LEU A 654 -22.46 10.95 -22.60
CA LEU A 654 -23.77 11.10 -23.25
C LEU A 654 -23.58 11.49 -24.72
N GLU A 655 -22.71 12.47 -25.00
CA GLU A 655 -22.38 12.84 -26.37
C GLU A 655 -21.77 11.68 -27.16
N TYR A 656 -20.95 10.83 -26.52
CA TYR A 656 -20.48 9.60 -27.14
C TYR A 656 -21.64 8.68 -27.52
N SER A 657 -22.56 8.45 -26.59
CA SER A 657 -23.70 7.54 -26.79
C SER A 657 -24.65 8.01 -27.89
N GLN A 658 -24.78 9.32 -28.12
CA GLN A 658 -25.64 9.88 -29.17
C GLN A 658 -25.17 9.51 -30.58
N ARG A 659 -23.88 9.19 -30.74
CA ARG A 659 -23.33 8.67 -32.01
C ARG A 659 -23.65 7.19 -32.24
N LYS A 660 -24.43 6.58 -31.36
CA LYS A 660 -24.83 5.16 -31.35
C LYS A 660 -23.65 4.18 -31.55
N PRO A 661 -22.55 4.32 -30.78
CA PRO A 661 -21.44 3.38 -30.87
C PRO A 661 -21.89 2.00 -30.36
N THR A 662 -21.25 0.96 -30.88
CA THR A 662 -21.29 -0.35 -30.24
C THR A 662 -20.41 -0.30 -28.99
N ILE A 663 -21.02 -0.41 -27.81
CA ILE A 663 -20.28 -0.45 -26.53
C ILE A 663 -20.18 -1.90 -26.09
N ALA A 664 -18.96 -2.45 -26.11
CA ALA A 664 -18.69 -3.83 -25.71
C ALA A 664 -18.38 -4.00 -24.21
N GLY A 665 -18.10 -2.90 -23.51
CA GLY A 665 -17.84 -2.89 -22.08
C GLY A 665 -17.60 -1.49 -21.52
N PHE A 666 -17.50 -1.40 -20.19
CA PHE A 666 -17.13 -0.19 -19.45
C PHE A 666 -15.92 -0.46 -18.55
N THR A 667 -15.08 0.57 -18.39
CA THR A 667 -14.04 0.61 -17.36
C THR A 667 -14.52 1.54 -16.26
N ILE A 668 -14.46 1.12 -15.00
CA ILE A 668 -14.99 1.85 -13.84
C ILE A 668 -13.83 2.20 -12.93
N ALA A 669 -13.71 3.47 -12.56
CA ALA A 669 -12.69 3.96 -11.63
C ALA A 669 -13.23 5.14 -10.81
N ASN A 670 -12.69 5.34 -9.62
CA ASN A 670 -13.01 6.49 -8.80
C ASN A 670 -12.00 7.62 -9.08
N PRO A 671 -12.44 8.82 -9.47
CA PRO A 671 -11.55 9.92 -9.78
C PRO A 671 -10.72 10.40 -8.59
N THR A 672 -11.08 10.05 -7.34
CA THR A 672 -10.25 10.38 -6.16
C THR A 672 -8.93 9.61 -6.08
N SER A 673 -8.70 8.62 -6.96
CA SER A 673 -7.44 7.86 -7.05
C SER A 673 -6.77 8.10 -8.41
N PRO A 674 -5.77 9.02 -8.48
CA PRO A 674 -5.07 9.34 -9.72
C PRO A 674 -4.41 8.15 -10.42
N GLY A 675 -3.79 7.25 -9.65
CA GLY A 675 -3.18 6.04 -10.19
C GLY A 675 -4.20 5.11 -10.83
N ASP A 676 -5.35 4.90 -10.18
CA ASP A 676 -6.40 4.04 -10.72
C ASP A 676 -7.04 4.63 -11.97
N VAL A 677 -7.21 5.95 -12.04
CA VAL A 677 -7.69 6.61 -13.26
C VAL A 677 -6.69 6.47 -14.39
N ALA A 678 -5.40 6.64 -14.14
CA ALA A 678 -4.35 6.43 -15.14
C ALA A 678 -4.42 5.01 -15.72
N VAL A 679 -4.57 4.00 -14.85
CA VAL A 679 -4.71 2.61 -15.31
C VAL A 679 -6.07 2.37 -15.99
N ALA A 680 -7.15 2.99 -15.55
CA ALA A 680 -8.44 2.90 -16.22
C ALA A 680 -8.40 3.50 -17.64
N LEU A 681 -7.66 4.58 -17.83
CA LEU A 681 -7.41 5.14 -19.15
C LEU A 681 -6.53 4.22 -20.01
N ALA A 682 -5.51 3.59 -19.43
CA ALA A 682 -4.71 2.56 -20.12
C ALA A 682 -5.57 1.39 -20.61
N VAL A 683 -6.45 0.88 -19.74
CA VAL A 683 -7.40 -0.18 -20.09
C VAL A 683 -8.38 0.30 -21.16
N SER A 684 -8.91 1.52 -21.03
CA SER A 684 -9.81 2.11 -22.02
C SER A 684 -9.15 2.25 -23.38
N ALA A 685 -7.90 2.71 -23.43
CA ALA A 685 -7.12 2.84 -24.65
C ALA A 685 -6.94 1.50 -25.37
N ARG A 686 -6.77 0.40 -24.62
CA ARG A 686 -6.55 -0.93 -25.19
C ARG A 686 -7.83 -1.67 -25.57
N SER A 687 -8.89 -1.51 -24.77
CA SER A 687 -10.16 -2.22 -24.90
C SER A 687 -11.21 -1.48 -25.72
N GLY A 688 -11.09 -0.14 -25.84
CA GLY A 688 -12.12 0.74 -26.36
C GLY A 688 -13.31 0.95 -25.40
N TYR A 689 -13.21 0.50 -24.15
CA TYR A 689 -14.30 0.60 -23.16
C TYR A 689 -14.34 2.01 -22.58
N PRO A 690 -15.50 2.70 -22.60
CA PRO A 690 -15.63 4.01 -21.98
C PRO A 690 -15.34 3.97 -20.49
N VAL A 691 -14.62 4.98 -19.99
CA VAL A 691 -14.36 5.14 -18.56
C VAL A 691 -15.56 5.81 -17.90
N VAL A 692 -16.13 5.14 -16.91
CA VAL A 692 -17.19 5.62 -16.04
C VAL A 692 -16.59 5.98 -14.70
N PHE A 693 -16.69 7.26 -14.33
CA PHE A 693 -16.28 7.70 -13.00
C PHE A 693 -17.39 7.45 -11.98
N THR A 694 -16.99 6.89 -10.84
CA THR A 694 -17.88 6.49 -9.74
C THR A 694 -17.45 7.14 -8.43
N THR A 695 -18.36 7.27 -7.47
CA THR A 695 -17.94 7.45 -6.07
C THR A 695 -17.45 6.11 -5.53
N THR A 696 -16.96 6.09 -4.28
CA THR A 696 -16.60 4.85 -3.59
C THR A 696 -17.75 3.85 -3.52
N THR A 697 -18.99 4.33 -3.32
CA THR A 697 -20.13 3.48 -2.96
C THR A 697 -21.19 3.36 -4.04
N CYS A 698 -21.22 4.27 -5.03
CA CYS A 698 -22.26 4.29 -6.04
C CYS A 698 -21.87 4.96 -7.37
N ILE A 699 -22.57 4.57 -8.45
CA ILE A 699 -22.47 5.21 -9.76
C ILE A 699 -23.41 6.41 -9.81
N PRO A 700 -22.93 7.63 -10.15
CA PRO A 700 -23.79 8.79 -10.22
C PRO A 700 -24.88 8.64 -11.29
N ALA A 701 -25.99 9.35 -11.08
CA ALA A 701 -27.24 9.09 -11.78
C ALA A 701 -27.09 9.13 -13.31
N ALA A 702 -26.40 10.12 -13.86
CA ALA A 702 -26.26 10.29 -15.31
C ALA A 702 -25.45 9.16 -15.98
N GLN A 703 -24.37 8.70 -15.37
CA GLN A 703 -23.60 7.54 -15.82
C GLN A 703 -24.43 6.25 -15.73
N SER A 704 -25.23 6.12 -14.67
CA SER A 704 -26.10 4.95 -14.48
C SER A 704 -27.15 4.82 -15.60
N VAL A 705 -27.63 5.93 -16.16
CA VAL A 705 -28.52 5.93 -17.34
C VAL A 705 -27.84 5.34 -18.55
N LEU A 706 -26.59 5.75 -18.80
CA LEU A 706 -25.84 5.25 -19.94
C LEU A 706 -25.58 3.75 -19.78
N MET A 707 -25.09 3.32 -18.62
CA MET A 707 -24.81 1.91 -18.35
C MET A 707 -26.08 1.05 -18.47
N GLY A 708 -27.23 1.57 -18.03
CA GLY A 708 -28.49 0.83 -18.13
C GLY A 708 -29.03 0.63 -19.55
N LYS A 709 -28.51 1.37 -20.55
CA LYS A 709 -28.78 1.07 -21.98
C LYS A 709 -28.03 -0.18 -22.46
N TYR A 710 -27.02 -0.62 -21.72
CA TYR A 710 -26.11 -1.70 -22.09
C TYR A 710 -25.92 -2.68 -20.91
N PRO A 711 -26.97 -3.37 -20.44
CA PRO A 711 -26.90 -4.21 -19.24
C PRO A 711 -26.06 -5.49 -19.41
N ASN A 712 -25.84 -5.94 -20.65
CA ASN A 712 -25.14 -7.18 -20.99
C ASN A 712 -23.77 -6.91 -21.64
N VAL A 713 -22.91 -6.16 -20.95
CA VAL A 713 -21.56 -5.81 -21.44
C VAL A 713 -20.49 -6.18 -20.44
N LYS A 714 -19.23 -6.21 -20.88
CA LYS A 714 -18.10 -6.46 -20.00
C LYS A 714 -17.88 -5.29 -19.05
N LEU A 715 -17.50 -5.57 -17.82
CA LEU A 715 -17.23 -4.56 -16.81
C LEU A 715 -15.83 -4.80 -16.26
N VAL A 716 -15.04 -3.74 -16.23
CA VAL A 716 -13.69 -3.76 -15.67
C VAL A 716 -13.66 -2.70 -14.57
N THR A 717 -13.32 -3.09 -13.35
CA THR A 717 -13.17 -2.15 -12.24
C THR A 717 -11.69 -1.98 -11.94
N ILE A 718 -11.22 -0.73 -11.85
CA ILE A 718 -9.86 -0.40 -11.46
C ILE A 718 -9.87 0.22 -10.07
N GLY A 719 -8.97 -0.25 -9.22
CA GLY A 719 -8.78 0.23 -7.86
C GLY A 719 -9.23 -0.76 -6.79
N GLU A 720 -8.75 -0.55 -5.58
CA GLU A 720 -9.05 -1.38 -4.40
C GLU A 720 -10.51 -1.25 -3.95
N THR A 721 -10.97 -2.15 -3.09
CA THR A 721 -12.35 -2.16 -2.57
C THR A 721 -12.67 -0.94 -1.72
N GLY A 722 -11.67 -0.36 -1.04
CA GLY A 722 -11.79 0.91 -0.31
C GLY A 722 -12.00 2.12 -1.22
N THR A 723 -11.50 2.07 -2.47
CA THR A 723 -11.65 3.15 -3.46
C THR A 723 -12.89 2.97 -4.33
N VAL A 724 -13.21 1.72 -4.68
CA VAL A 724 -14.40 1.34 -5.46
C VAL A 724 -14.99 0.05 -4.89
N GLN A 725 -16.14 0.14 -4.21
CA GLN A 725 -16.73 -1.02 -3.53
C GLN A 725 -17.05 -2.20 -4.47
N PRO A 726 -17.12 -3.43 -3.94
CA PRO A 726 -17.62 -4.59 -4.68
C PRO A 726 -19.02 -4.33 -5.27
N GLN A 727 -19.26 -4.90 -6.45
CA GLN A 727 -20.53 -4.78 -7.17
C GLN A 727 -20.97 -3.33 -7.46
N ILE A 728 -20.05 -2.36 -7.53
CA ILE A 728 -20.34 -0.94 -7.77
C ILE A 728 -21.27 -0.71 -8.98
N HIS A 729 -21.12 -1.53 -10.02
CA HIS A 729 -21.90 -1.46 -11.25
C HIS A 729 -23.40 -1.78 -11.05
N THR A 730 -23.80 -2.28 -9.88
CA THR A 730 -25.19 -2.50 -9.50
C THR A 730 -25.78 -1.35 -8.68
N LYS A 731 -24.93 -0.45 -8.15
CA LYS A 731 -25.30 0.57 -7.16
C LYS A 731 -25.47 1.93 -7.81
N ARG A 732 -26.62 2.58 -7.58
CA ARG A 732 -26.89 3.97 -8.01
C ARG A 732 -26.79 4.92 -6.83
N CYS A 733 -26.23 6.10 -7.06
CA CYS A 733 -26.26 7.13 -6.03
C CYS A 733 -27.70 7.61 -5.81
N ALA A 734 -28.08 7.81 -4.54
CA ALA A 734 -29.32 8.48 -4.21
C ALA A 734 -29.27 9.93 -4.72
N THR A 735 -30.37 10.38 -5.32
CA THR A 735 -30.54 11.74 -5.83
C THR A 735 -30.91 12.72 -4.74
#